data_AF-A0A9E2N6X0-F1
#
_entry.id   AF-A0A9E2N6X0-F1
#
_cell.length_a   1.000
_cell.length_b   1.000
_cell.length_c   1.000
_cell.angle_alpha   90.00
_cell.angle_beta   90.00
_cell.angle_gamma   90.00
#
_symmetry.space_group_name_H-M   'P 1'
#
loop_
_entity.id
_entity.type
_entity.pdbx_description
1 polymer ?
#
loop_
_entity_poly.entity_id
_entity_poly.type
_entity_poly.pdbx_seq_one_letter_code
_entity_poly.pdbx_strand_id
1 'polypeptide(L)'
;MTDGDSQYNRSISGATILVVDDTEANVDLLVETLGDDYEVAVAMDGESALEYVAEGPPDLILLDVMMPGMDGYEVCRRLKDSEGTRDIPVIFVTAKTEVEDETRGFDLGAVDYITKPISPPVVRARVRTHLSLMMARQELAWQNEELREAARLRDDVDNIMRHDLKAPLNRIIGLPQLVLKDGALPPEHAAVIRQIEESGYQMLKMINLSLDLFKMERGTYRFDAVAVDLPRVVHRVAADNQGLAKVRDIALESRLEGRPIGPGESFFVQGEELLCYSMLGNLVKNAVEAAPSGSAVTVDILSGERPGLWVRNPGVVPEGIRETFFDKYVTAGKSGGTGLGTYSARLMAETQGGDIRLETSEENGTAITVRFRPASEAMIRTARKRPEAETDVEDLPDPSTFPSLHLLLVDDDEINLAILRRFLDYPAFAIDEAAHGREALERYTAEPFDLVIMDVEMPVMDGFQAAAAIRKWEAGNGRPAVPILALTAHEEEAFRSRGREAGFSGHLTKPIRKPALIRALLGFAPNPAGRETEPEPELAAVDRVTVDPDLEELIPGFLAKRRQEADEMGRALETGDLERLRQLGHSLKGSSRMYGFSRMGDLGQAVEEAARADDPAAARENVKALTDYLKRVEVVYK
;
A
#
# COMPACT_ATOMS: atom_id res chain seq x y z
N MET A 1 -34.92 21.21 -0.06
CA MET A 1 -35.52 21.18 1.28
C MET A 1 -35.29 19.79 1.82
N THR A 2 -34.23 19.62 2.58
CA THR A 2 -33.80 18.37 3.19
C THR A 2 -33.69 18.64 4.68
N ASP A 3 -34.34 17.81 5.49
CA ASP A 3 -34.58 17.90 6.94
C ASP A 3 -33.30 17.88 7.82
N GLY A 4 -32.12 18.22 7.29
CA GLY A 4 -30.86 18.30 8.05
C GLY A 4 -30.56 19.68 8.68
N ASP A 5 -31.15 20.76 8.16
CA ASP A 5 -30.82 22.14 8.56
C ASP A 5 -31.52 22.63 9.84
N SER A 6 -32.29 21.78 10.54
CA SER A 6 -33.28 22.21 11.54
C SER A 6 -32.85 22.06 13.02
N GLN A 7 -31.79 21.30 13.33
CA GLN A 7 -31.40 21.06 14.74
C GLN A 7 -30.10 21.73 15.21
N TYR A 8 -29.23 22.20 14.32
CA TYR A 8 -27.84 22.53 14.69
C TYR A 8 -27.51 24.02 14.67
N ASN A 9 -28.46 24.87 14.31
CA ASN A 9 -28.34 26.31 14.51
C ASN A 9 -28.86 26.67 15.92
N ARG A 10 -28.21 26.16 16.99
CA ARG A 10 -28.18 26.94 18.23
C ARG A 10 -27.40 28.19 17.88
N SER A 11 -28.12 29.19 17.39
CA SER A 11 -27.59 30.53 17.23
C SER A 11 -26.86 30.87 18.52
N ILE A 12 -25.64 31.39 18.41
CA ILE A 12 -24.86 31.96 19.52
C ILE A 12 -25.77 32.82 20.43
N SER A 13 -26.83 33.40 19.85
CA SER A 13 -27.87 34.18 20.51
C SER A 13 -28.76 33.45 21.54
N GLY A 14 -28.40 32.23 21.97
CA GLY A 14 -29.14 31.44 22.96
C GLY A 14 -28.23 30.63 23.88
N ALA A 15 -26.94 30.98 23.93
CA ALA A 15 -26.00 30.37 24.86
C ALA A 15 -26.25 30.89 26.29
N THR A 16 -26.03 30.03 27.28
CA THR A 16 -26.19 30.36 28.70
C THR A 16 -24.86 30.84 29.28
N ILE A 17 -24.83 32.06 29.82
CA ILE A 17 -23.64 32.66 30.44
C ILE A 17 -23.89 32.80 31.94
N LEU A 18 -23.02 32.22 32.76
CA LEU A 18 -23.04 32.44 34.20
C LEU A 18 -22.14 33.62 34.56
N VAL A 19 -22.71 34.64 35.18
CA VAL A 19 -22.00 35.80 35.74
C VAL A 19 -21.87 35.61 37.25
N VAL A 20 -20.63 35.68 37.75
CA VAL A 20 -20.31 35.51 39.16
C VAL A 20 -19.54 36.74 39.66
N ASP A 21 -20.14 37.56 40.51
CA ASP A 21 -19.51 38.75 41.12
C ASP A 21 -20.24 39.09 42.43
N ASP A 22 -19.52 39.45 43.48
CA ASP A 22 -20.09 39.75 44.80
C ASP A 22 -20.76 41.14 44.86
N THR A 23 -20.52 41.97 43.85
CA THR A 23 -21.01 43.35 43.78
C THR A 23 -22.20 43.44 42.82
N GLU A 24 -23.40 43.69 43.35
CA GLU A 24 -24.65 43.80 42.57
C GLU A 24 -24.54 44.74 41.36
N ALA A 25 -23.86 45.89 41.50
CA ALA A 25 -23.69 46.84 40.41
C ALA A 25 -22.88 46.29 39.21
N ASN A 26 -21.93 45.38 39.44
CA ASN A 26 -21.17 44.73 38.36
C ASN A 26 -22.04 43.68 37.65
N VAL A 27 -22.80 42.92 38.44
CA VAL A 27 -23.77 41.94 37.94
C VAL A 27 -24.81 42.60 37.05
N ASP A 28 -25.47 43.66 37.54
CA ASP A 28 -26.50 44.40 36.80
C ASP A 28 -25.96 44.90 35.44
N LEU A 29 -24.75 45.47 35.44
CA LEU A 29 -24.09 45.94 34.22
C LEU A 29 -23.82 44.80 33.22
N LEU A 30 -23.35 43.65 33.69
CA LEU A 30 -23.06 42.49 32.84
C LEU A 30 -24.33 41.84 32.30
N VAL A 31 -25.38 41.76 33.12
CA VAL A 31 -26.72 41.31 32.71
C VAL A 31 -27.29 42.24 31.65
N GLU A 32 -27.26 43.56 31.84
CA GLU A 32 -27.70 44.53 30.83
C GLU A 32 -26.85 44.46 29.55
N THR A 33 -25.54 44.20 29.67
CA THR A 33 -24.61 44.14 28.54
C THR A 33 -24.85 42.91 27.64
N LEU A 34 -25.24 41.79 28.23
CA LEU A 34 -25.31 40.48 27.57
C LEU A 34 -26.72 39.94 27.37
N GLY A 35 -27.70 40.40 28.16
CA GLY A 35 -29.06 39.84 28.19
C GLY A 35 -29.87 40.02 26.90
N ASP A 36 -29.46 40.92 26.02
CA ASP A 36 -30.06 41.06 24.68
C ASP A 36 -29.67 39.92 23.73
N ASP A 37 -28.49 39.33 23.94
CA ASP A 37 -27.89 38.34 23.05
C ASP A 37 -27.83 36.94 23.68
N TYR A 38 -27.90 36.79 25.00
CA TYR A 38 -27.62 35.53 25.70
C TYR A 38 -28.57 35.29 26.88
N GLU A 39 -28.71 34.03 27.28
CA GLU A 39 -29.37 33.70 28.55
C GLU A 39 -28.37 33.89 29.68
N VAL A 40 -28.61 34.87 30.57
CA VAL A 40 -27.66 35.22 31.63
C VAL A 40 -28.15 34.67 32.97
N ALA A 41 -27.36 33.80 33.58
CA ALA A 41 -27.51 33.36 34.96
C ALA A 41 -26.56 34.12 35.88
N VAL A 42 -26.90 34.21 37.16
CA VAL A 42 -26.17 35.02 38.14
C VAL A 42 -25.89 34.20 39.40
N ALA A 43 -24.67 34.34 39.93
CA ALA A 43 -24.29 33.92 41.27
C ALA A 43 -23.54 35.07 41.97
N MET A 44 -23.72 35.19 43.29
CA MET A 44 -23.13 36.30 44.08
C MET A 44 -21.88 35.88 44.86
N ASP A 45 -21.54 34.59 44.83
CA ASP A 45 -20.38 34.04 45.51
C ASP A 45 -19.93 32.73 44.83
N GLY A 46 -18.75 32.23 45.20
CA GLY A 46 -18.20 31.01 44.62
C GLY A 46 -18.96 29.72 44.95
N GLU A 47 -19.68 29.66 46.08
CA GLU A 47 -20.42 28.46 46.48
C GLU A 47 -21.68 28.30 45.62
N SER A 48 -22.49 29.37 45.52
CA SER A 48 -23.67 29.43 44.66
C SER A 48 -23.33 29.23 43.17
N ALA A 49 -22.17 29.70 42.71
CA ALA A 49 -21.70 29.45 41.35
C ALA A 49 -21.46 27.96 41.08
N LEU A 50 -20.83 27.24 42.00
CA LEU A 50 -20.58 25.81 41.86
C LEU A 50 -21.86 24.98 42.00
N GLU A 51 -22.79 25.40 42.86
CA GLU A 51 -24.13 24.79 42.97
C GLU A 51 -24.90 24.92 41.65
N TYR A 52 -24.92 26.11 41.04
CA TYR A 52 -25.55 26.33 39.74
C TYR A 52 -24.97 25.42 38.65
N VAL A 53 -23.64 25.38 38.52
CA VAL A 53 -22.97 24.54 37.51
C VAL A 53 -23.26 23.05 37.72
N ALA A 54 -23.47 22.61 38.98
CA ALA A 54 -23.83 21.24 39.30
C ALA A 54 -25.26 20.88 38.88
N GLU A 55 -26.19 21.84 38.87
CA GLU A 55 -27.56 21.66 38.38
C GLU A 55 -27.63 21.63 36.85
N GLY A 56 -26.78 22.42 36.18
CA GLY A 56 -26.62 22.41 34.72
C GLY A 56 -25.44 23.28 34.27
N PRO A 57 -24.51 22.76 33.44
CA PRO A 57 -23.33 23.51 33.04
C PRO A 57 -23.69 24.65 32.06
N PRO A 58 -23.25 25.89 32.31
CA PRO A 58 -23.37 26.98 31.35
C PRO A 58 -22.38 26.83 30.19
N ASP A 59 -22.62 27.56 29.10
CA ASP A 59 -21.75 27.59 27.93
C ASP A 59 -20.49 28.46 28.15
N LEU A 60 -20.54 29.43 29.08
CA LEU A 60 -19.42 30.29 29.47
C LEU A 60 -19.61 30.87 30.88
N ILE A 61 -18.51 31.09 31.60
CA ILE A 61 -18.52 31.71 32.94
C ILE A 61 -17.71 33.01 32.93
N LEU A 62 -18.33 34.12 33.34
CA LEU A 62 -17.67 35.36 33.73
C LEU A 62 -17.50 35.37 35.24
N LEU A 63 -16.26 35.36 35.73
CA LEU A 63 -15.97 35.08 37.14
C LEU A 63 -15.13 36.19 37.76
N ASP A 64 -15.65 36.87 38.78
CA ASP A 64 -14.86 37.80 39.57
C ASP A 64 -13.78 37.05 40.36
N VAL A 65 -12.59 37.64 40.38
CA VAL A 65 -11.46 37.06 41.13
C VAL A 65 -11.60 37.33 42.62
N MET A 66 -12.07 38.53 43.00
CA MET A 66 -12.02 39.03 44.37
C MET A 66 -13.38 38.94 45.04
N MET A 67 -13.73 37.76 45.57
CA MET A 67 -15.00 37.54 46.28
C MET A 67 -14.77 37.13 47.75
N PRO A 68 -15.69 37.48 48.68
CA PRO A 68 -15.65 37.01 50.06
C PRO A 68 -15.78 35.49 50.16
N GLY A 69 -15.00 34.87 51.04
CA GLY A 69 -15.02 33.42 51.22
C GLY A 69 -14.21 32.70 50.14
N MET A 70 -14.87 32.11 49.16
CA MET A 70 -14.22 31.41 48.05
C MET A 70 -13.89 32.40 46.92
N ASP A 71 -12.60 32.57 46.64
CA ASP A 71 -12.14 33.45 45.55
C ASP A 71 -12.35 32.81 44.16
N GLY A 72 -12.32 33.63 43.11
CA GLY A 72 -12.55 33.16 41.73
C GLY A 72 -11.49 32.16 41.26
N TYR A 73 -10.26 32.24 41.78
CA TYR A 73 -9.22 31.28 41.43
C TYR A 73 -9.56 29.86 41.93
N GLU A 74 -10.06 29.74 43.16
CA GLU A 74 -10.48 28.48 43.75
C GLU A 74 -11.71 27.90 43.03
N VAL A 75 -12.67 28.75 42.64
CA VAL A 75 -13.81 28.33 41.80
C VAL A 75 -13.33 27.77 40.46
N CYS A 76 -12.48 28.51 39.74
CA CYS A 76 -11.93 28.06 38.45
C CYS A 76 -11.19 26.74 38.59
N ARG A 77 -10.34 26.59 39.61
CA ARG A 77 -9.61 25.35 39.88
C ARG A 77 -10.55 24.16 40.03
N ARG A 78 -11.62 24.29 40.83
CA ARG A 78 -12.60 23.21 41.04
C ARG A 78 -13.36 22.83 39.76
N LEU A 79 -13.69 23.83 38.93
CA LEU A 79 -14.31 23.60 37.63
C LEU A 79 -13.35 22.83 36.70
N LYS A 80 -12.07 23.22 36.64
CA LYS A 80 -11.07 22.57 35.78
C LYS A 80 -10.64 21.18 36.26
N ASP A 81 -10.72 20.89 37.55
CA ASP A 81 -10.41 19.57 38.11
C ASP A 81 -11.50 18.52 37.78
N SER A 82 -12.71 18.93 37.38
CA SER A 82 -13.86 18.03 37.22
C SER A 82 -14.11 17.64 35.75
N GLU A 83 -14.33 16.35 35.45
CA GLU A 83 -14.52 15.86 34.05
C GLU A 83 -15.70 16.49 33.31
N GLY A 84 -16.81 16.76 34.00
CA GLY A 84 -18.01 17.33 33.37
C GLY A 84 -17.98 18.84 33.14
N THR A 85 -17.04 19.58 33.75
CA THR A 85 -17.04 21.05 33.75
C THR A 85 -15.71 21.66 33.31
N ARG A 86 -14.65 20.84 33.15
CA ARG A 86 -13.31 21.32 32.76
C ARG A 86 -13.25 22.06 31.43
N ASP A 87 -14.16 21.73 30.51
CA ASP A 87 -14.18 22.32 29.17
C ASP A 87 -14.95 23.65 29.10
N ILE A 88 -15.66 24.03 30.17
CA ILE A 88 -16.41 25.30 30.21
C ILE A 88 -15.42 26.47 30.19
N PRO A 89 -15.50 27.40 29.23
CA PRO A 89 -14.61 28.55 29.18
C PRO A 89 -14.90 29.49 30.35
N VAL A 90 -13.85 29.79 31.12
CA VAL A 90 -13.89 30.74 32.25
C VAL A 90 -13.11 31.99 31.86
N ILE A 91 -13.77 33.15 31.89
CA ILE A 91 -13.16 34.47 31.71
C ILE A 91 -13.17 35.18 33.05
N PHE A 92 -11.99 35.52 33.56
CA PHE A 92 -11.90 36.28 34.81
C PHE A 92 -12.31 37.73 34.63
N VAL A 93 -12.98 38.30 35.62
CA VAL A 93 -13.19 39.75 35.75
C VAL A 93 -12.35 40.19 36.94
N THR A 94 -11.42 41.14 36.77
CA THR A 94 -10.45 41.46 37.82
C THR A 94 -10.13 42.95 37.91
N ALA A 95 -9.94 43.45 39.13
CA ALA A 95 -9.41 44.79 39.39
C ALA A 95 -7.87 44.85 39.38
N LYS A 96 -7.21 43.69 39.33
CA LYS A 96 -5.76 43.60 39.33
C LYS A 96 -5.21 43.63 37.91
N THR A 97 -4.23 44.50 37.66
CA THR A 97 -3.54 44.65 36.37
C THR A 97 -2.07 44.23 36.44
N GLU A 98 -1.69 43.48 37.48
CA GLU A 98 -0.33 42.97 37.64
C GLU A 98 -0.17 41.67 36.85
N VAL A 99 0.95 41.56 36.12
CA VAL A 99 1.24 40.42 35.23
C VAL A 99 1.25 39.08 35.97
N GLU A 100 1.58 39.08 37.27
CA GLU A 100 1.61 37.88 38.10
C GLU A 100 0.21 37.29 38.34
N ASP A 101 -0.82 38.13 38.47
CA ASP A 101 -2.21 37.69 38.65
C ASP A 101 -2.81 37.14 37.33
N GLU A 102 -2.46 37.72 36.19
CA GLU A 102 -2.88 37.21 34.87
C GLU A 102 -2.27 35.82 34.60
N THR A 103 -0.99 35.65 34.91
CA THR A 103 -0.27 34.38 34.73
C THR A 103 -0.90 33.27 35.58
N ARG A 104 -1.21 33.57 36.84
CA ARG A 104 -1.89 32.64 37.75
C ARG A 104 -3.26 32.19 37.23
N GLY A 105 -4.01 33.09 36.61
CA GLY A 105 -5.33 32.76 36.06
C GLY A 105 -5.27 31.80 34.86
N PHE A 106 -4.32 32.01 33.94
CA PHE A 106 -4.12 31.12 32.80
C PHE A 106 -3.58 29.75 33.20
N ASP A 107 -2.68 29.69 34.19
CA ASP A 107 -2.15 28.43 34.73
C ASP A 107 -3.25 27.56 35.36
N LEU A 108 -4.31 28.18 35.89
CA LEU A 108 -5.50 27.51 36.43
C LEU A 108 -6.51 27.11 35.35
N GLY A 109 -6.27 27.46 34.08
CA GLY A 109 -7.10 27.07 32.94
C GLY A 109 -8.16 28.08 32.51
N ALA A 110 -8.12 29.33 32.99
CA ALA A 110 -8.96 30.39 32.43
C ALA A 110 -8.59 30.65 30.96
N VAL A 111 -9.58 30.96 30.14
CA VAL A 111 -9.36 31.21 28.71
C VAL A 111 -9.07 32.68 28.43
N ASP A 112 -9.42 33.58 29.36
CA ASP A 112 -9.23 35.02 29.20
C ASP A 112 -9.47 35.82 30.49
N TYR A 113 -9.25 37.13 30.43
CA TYR A 113 -9.61 38.08 31.49
C TYR A 113 -10.19 39.42 30.96
N ILE A 114 -10.97 40.08 31.81
CA ILE A 114 -11.57 41.41 31.62
C ILE A 114 -11.16 42.27 32.82
N THR A 115 -10.53 43.41 32.56
CA THR A 115 -10.13 44.34 33.61
C THR A 115 -11.28 45.25 34.03
N LYS A 116 -11.39 45.53 35.34
CA LYS A 116 -12.30 46.54 35.90
C LYS A 116 -11.65 47.95 35.77
N PRO A 117 -12.40 49.02 35.42
CA PRO A 117 -13.85 49.07 35.23
C PRO A 117 -14.33 48.37 33.96
N ILE A 118 -15.45 47.66 34.07
CA ILE A 118 -16.01 46.81 33.00
C ILE A 118 -16.41 47.67 31.80
N SER A 119 -15.95 47.28 30.62
CA SER A 119 -16.29 47.93 29.35
C SER A 119 -17.25 47.05 28.55
N PRO A 120 -18.54 47.42 28.38
CA PRO A 120 -19.53 46.60 27.69
C PRO A 120 -19.11 46.13 26.27
N PRO A 121 -18.47 46.97 25.43
CA PRO A 121 -17.95 46.51 24.14
C PRO A 121 -16.88 45.41 24.24
N VAL A 122 -16.01 45.46 25.27
CA VAL A 122 -14.94 44.48 25.47
C VAL A 122 -15.51 43.14 25.95
N VAL A 123 -16.47 43.18 26.89
CA VAL A 123 -17.16 41.98 27.38
C VAL A 123 -17.82 41.25 26.21
N ARG A 124 -18.65 41.95 25.42
CA ARG A 124 -19.34 41.37 24.25
C ARG A 124 -18.37 40.77 23.25
N ALA A 125 -17.28 41.46 22.95
CA ALA A 125 -16.27 40.96 22.01
C ALA A 125 -15.64 39.65 22.52
N ARG A 126 -15.17 39.62 23.78
CA ARG A 126 -14.49 38.44 24.36
C ARG A 126 -15.44 37.24 24.49
N VAL A 127 -16.65 37.46 25.03
CA VAL A 127 -17.68 36.42 25.15
C VAL A 127 -17.99 35.81 23.79
N ARG A 128 -18.27 36.66 22.79
CA ARG A 128 -18.56 36.18 21.42
C ARG A 128 -17.41 35.38 20.84
N THR A 129 -16.17 35.84 21.01
CA THR A 129 -14.98 35.13 20.49
C THR A 129 -14.84 33.74 21.10
N HIS A 130 -14.95 33.61 22.42
CA HIS A 130 -14.75 32.32 23.08
C HIS A 130 -15.90 31.34 22.84
N LEU A 131 -17.15 31.81 22.80
CA LEU A 131 -18.29 30.99 22.40
C LEU A 131 -18.14 30.49 20.95
N SER A 132 -17.75 31.38 20.02
CA SER A 132 -17.53 30.99 18.61
C SER A 132 -16.41 29.95 18.48
N LEU A 133 -15.34 30.10 19.26
CA LEU A 133 -14.20 29.17 19.25
C LEU A 133 -14.59 27.79 19.82
N MET A 134 -15.36 27.77 20.90
CA MET A 134 -15.86 26.53 21.51
C MET A 134 -16.74 25.76 20.54
N MET A 135 -17.72 26.45 19.91
CA MET A 135 -18.61 25.83 18.91
C MET A 135 -17.83 25.29 17.71
N ALA A 136 -16.85 26.04 17.18
CA ALA A 136 -16.02 25.57 16.07
C ALA A 136 -15.17 24.34 16.43
N ARG A 137 -14.68 24.25 17.67
CA ARG A 137 -13.93 23.08 18.15
C ARG A 137 -14.82 21.84 18.27
N GLN A 138 -16.04 22.00 18.78
CA GLN A 138 -17.01 20.90 18.89
C GLN A 138 -17.41 20.38 17.50
N GLU A 139 -17.66 21.29 16.55
CA GLU A 139 -17.95 20.93 15.15
C GLU A 139 -16.80 20.13 14.53
N LEU A 140 -15.57 20.61 14.68
CA LEU A 140 -14.39 19.90 14.15
C LEU A 140 -14.21 18.52 14.80
N ALA A 141 -14.51 18.37 16.10
CA ALA A 141 -14.44 17.09 16.78
C ALA A 141 -15.49 16.10 16.25
N TRP A 142 -16.72 16.59 16.03
CA TRP A 142 -17.81 15.81 15.44
C TRP A 142 -17.46 15.34 14.03
N GLN A 143 -17.04 16.26 13.15
CA GLN A 143 -16.64 15.92 11.77
C GLN A 143 -15.51 14.89 11.73
N ASN A 144 -14.54 14.99 12.64
CA ASN A 144 -13.46 14.00 12.72
C ASN A 144 -13.98 12.62 13.12
N GLU A 145 -14.95 12.55 14.03
CA GLU A 145 -15.50 11.26 14.45
C GLU A 145 -16.34 10.63 13.34
N GLU A 146 -17.17 11.41 12.65
CA GLU A 146 -17.95 10.94 11.50
C GLU A 146 -17.03 10.44 10.37
N LEU A 147 -15.95 11.17 10.07
CA LEU A 147 -14.94 10.73 9.11
C LEU A 147 -14.24 9.43 9.53
N ARG A 148 -13.95 9.26 10.82
CA ARG A 148 -13.34 8.02 11.34
C ARG A 148 -14.29 6.83 11.25
N GLU A 149 -15.57 7.04 11.55
CA GLU A 149 -16.58 5.99 11.43
C GLU A 149 -16.78 5.58 9.97
N ALA A 150 -16.87 6.56 9.07
CA ALA A 150 -16.92 6.31 7.64
C ALA A 150 -15.67 5.57 7.13
N ALA A 151 -14.49 5.90 7.65
CA ALA A 151 -13.25 5.19 7.32
C ALA A 151 -13.27 3.73 7.81
N ARG A 152 -13.70 3.48 9.05
CA ARG A 152 -13.82 2.12 9.61
C ARG A 152 -14.79 1.24 8.82
N LEU A 153 -16.01 1.72 8.57
CA LEU A 153 -17.01 1.00 7.77
C LEU A 153 -16.47 0.63 6.40
N ARG A 154 -15.66 1.52 5.83
CA ARG A 154 -15.09 1.33 4.50
C ARG A 154 -13.93 0.32 4.52
N ASP A 155 -13.14 0.28 5.58
CA ASP A 155 -12.10 -0.75 5.77
C ASP A 155 -12.72 -2.13 6.10
N ASP A 156 -13.86 -2.16 6.79
CA ASP A 156 -14.63 -3.40 7.01
C ASP A 156 -15.13 -4.01 5.68
N VAL A 157 -15.59 -3.17 4.74
CA VAL A 157 -15.95 -3.62 3.38
C VAL A 157 -14.73 -4.20 2.67
N ASP A 158 -13.56 -3.57 2.77
CA ASP A 158 -12.31 -4.09 2.19
C ASP A 158 -11.94 -5.47 2.78
N ASN A 159 -12.09 -5.65 4.10
CA ASN A 159 -11.80 -6.90 4.77
C ASN A 159 -12.77 -8.03 4.36
N ILE A 160 -14.07 -7.74 4.28
CA ILE A 160 -15.11 -8.68 3.80
C ILE A 160 -14.79 -9.12 2.36
N MET A 161 -14.42 -8.17 1.48
CA MET A 161 -14.06 -8.48 0.10
C MET A 161 -12.78 -9.32 -0.01
N ARG A 162 -11.82 -9.15 0.92
CA ARG A 162 -10.53 -9.85 0.92
C ARG A 162 -10.60 -11.27 1.46
N HIS A 163 -11.23 -11.52 2.61
CA HIS A 163 -11.21 -12.84 3.25
C HIS A 163 -12.52 -13.60 3.04
N ASP A 164 -13.66 -12.96 3.33
CA ASP A 164 -14.96 -13.65 3.36
C ASP A 164 -15.45 -14.04 1.97
N LEU A 165 -15.11 -13.29 0.93
CA LEU A 165 -15.45 -13.64 -0.45
C LEU A 165 -14.41 -14.53 -1.13
N LYS A 166 -13.11 -14.42 -0.82
CA LYS A 166 -12.08 -15.24 -1.48
C LYS A 166 -12.15 -16.70 -1.04
N ALA A 167 -12.38 -16.98 0.24
CA ALA A 167 -12.44 -18.34 0.77
C ALA A 167 -13.55 -19.21 0.11
N PRO A 168 -14.83 -18.80 0.01
CA PRO A 168 -15.84 -19.59 -0.70
C PRO A 168 -15.52 -19.70 -2.20
N LEU A 169 -14.87 -18.70 -2.78
CA LEU A 169 -14.52 -18.71 -4.19
C LEU A 169 -13.39 -19.68 -4.53
N ASN A 170 -12.38 -19.78 -3.67
CA ASN A 170 -11.31 -20.76 -3.79
C ASN A 170 -11.87 -22.19 -3.76
N ARG A 171 -12.93 -22.44 -2.99
CA ARG A 171 -13.66 -23.72 -3.02
C ARG A 171 -14.38 -23.95 -4.34
N ILE A 172 -15.05 -22.93 -4.89
CA ILE A 172 -15.72 -22.98 -6.20
C ILE A 172 -14.71 -23.23 -7.34
N ILE A 173 -13.46 -22.79 -7.19
CA ILE A 173 -12.38 -23.03 -8.16
C ILE A 173 -11.73 -24.40 -7.95
N GLY A 174 -11.40 -24.76 -6.71
CA GLY A 174 -10.61 -25.94 -6.37
C GLY A 174 -11.38 -27.27 -6.45
N LEU A 175 -12.66 -27.29 -6.09
CA LEU A 175 -13.48 -28.52 -6.14
C LEU A 175 -13.67 -29.04 -7.58
N PRO A 176 -13.97 -28.20 -8.60
CA PRO A 176 -13.93 -28.62 -10.00
C PRO A 176 -12.63 -29.31 -10.41
N GLN A 177 -11.48 -28.77 -10.01
CA GLN A 177 -10.16 -29.33 -10.33
C GLN A 177 -9.97 -30.73 -9.73
N LEU A 178 -10.44 -30.92 -8.49
CA LEU A 178 -10.39 -32.22 -7.81
C LEU A 178 -11.22 -33.26 -8.58
N VAL A 179 -12.46 -32.90 -8.92
CA VAL A 179 -13.41 -33.78 -9.61
C VAL A 179 -12.94 -34.11 -11.04
N LEU A 180 -12.36 -33.15 -11.77
CA LEU A 180 -11.84 -33.35 -13.12
C LEU A 180 -10.64 -34.31 -13.18
N LYS A 181 -9.83 -34.42 -12.11
CA LYS A 181 -8.63 -35.28 -12.08
C LYS A 181 -8.97 -36.76 -11.85
N ASP A 182 -10.15 -37.10 -11.32
CA ASP A 182 -10.54 -38.50 -11.06
C ASP A 182 -10.95 -39.27 -12.33
N GLY A 183 -11.00 -38.62 -13.49
CA GLY A 183 -11.01 -39.26 -14.82
C GLY A 183 -12.27 -40.06 -15.19
N ALA A 184 -13.23 -40.23 -14.28
CA ALA A 184 -14.43 -41.04 -14.46
C ALA A 184 -15.67 -40.26 -14.92
N LEU A 185 -15.50 -39.09 -15.55
CA LEU A 185 -16.62 -38.21 -15.92
C LEU A 185 -16.92 -38.28 -17.43
N PRO A 186 -18.20 -38.37 -17.81
CA PRO A 186 -18.63 -38.12 -19.18
C PRO A 186 -18.13 -36.75 -19.68
N PRO A 187 -17.74 -36.61 -20.97
CA PRO A 187 -17.22 -35.35 -21.52
C PRO A 187 -18.15 -34.14 -21.32
N GLU A 188 -19.47 -34.38 -21.36
CA GLU A 188 -20.50 -33.38 -21.09
C GLU A 188 -20.45 -32.84 -19.65
N HIS A 189 -20.22 -33.70 -18.66
CA HIS A 189 -20.10 -33.28 -17.25
C HIS A 189 -18.77 -32.57 -17.01
N ALA A 190 -17.68 -33.04 -17.64
CA ALA A 190 -16.38 -32.37 -17.56
C ALA A 190 -16.45 -30.93 -18.14
N ALA A 191 -17.21 -30.72 -19.22
CA ALA A 191 -17.41 -29.39 -19.78
C ALA A 191 -18.16 -28.45 -18.80
N VAL A 192 -19.22 -28.92 -18.16
CA VAL A 192 -19.96 -28.14 -17.15
C VAL A 192 -19.08 -27.81 -15.94
N ILE A 193 -18.26 -28.75 -15.48
CA ILE A 193 -17.38 -28.55 -14.33
C ILE A 193 -16.28 -27.52 -14.65
N ARG A 194 -15.69 -27.56 -15.86
CA ARG A 194 -14.77 -26.51 -16.32
C ARG A 194 -15.44 -25.13 -16.38
N GLN A 195 -16.71 -25.08 -16.77
CA GLN A 195 -17.45 -23.81 -16.79
C GLN A 195 -17.66 -23.23 -15.37
N ILE A 196 -17.83 -24.09 -14.36
CA ILE A 196 -17.89 -23.67 -12.94
C ILE A 196 -16.54 -23.11 -12.50
N GLU A 197 -15.44 -23.80 -12.84
CA GLU A 197 -14.07 -23.36 -12.55
C GLU A 197 -13.76 -22.00 -13.18
N GLU A 198 -14.06 -21.84 -14.47
CA GLU A 198 -13.90 -20.59 -15.21
C GLU A 198 -14.73 -19.45 -14.59
N SER A 199 -15.96 -19.73 -14.18
CA SER A 199 -16.83 -18.77 -13.50
C SER A 199 -16.26 -18.36 -12.14
N GLY A 200 -15.66 -19.31 -11.40
CA GLY A 200 -14.92 -19.05 -10.17
C GLY A 200 -13.75 -18.10 -10.41
N TYR A 201 -12.87 -18.39 -11.36
CA TYR A 201 -11.74 -17.52 -11.71
C TYR A 201 -12.19 -16.13 -12.17
N GLN A 202 -13.29 -16.04 -12.92
CA GLN A 202 -13.86 -14.77 -13.37
C GLN A 202 -14.32 -13.90 -12.20
N MET A 203 -15.00 -14.49 -11.22
CA MET A 203 -15.39 -13.79 -9.99
C MET A 203 -14.17 -13.35 -9.18
N LEU A 204 -13.10 -14.16 -9.12
CA LEU A 204 -11.89 -13.83 -8.38
C LEU A 204 -11.20 -12.62 -8.99
N LYS A 205 -11.11 -12.64 -10.32
CA LYS A 205 -10.59 -11.53 -11.12
C LYS A 205 -11.41 -10.27 -10.88
N MET A 206 -12.75 -10.37 -10.82
CA MET A 206 -13.62 -9.23 -10.54
C MET A 206 -13.42 -8.67 -9.12
N ILE A 207 -13.29 -9.52 -8.10
CA ILE A 207 -13.04 -9.09 -6.71
C ILE A 207 -11.69 -8.40 -6.59
N ASN A 208 -10.62 -9.04 -7.09
CA ASN A 208 -9.27 -8.44 -7.05
C ASN A 208 -9.24 -7.12 -7.82
N LEU A 209 -9.83 -7.07 -9.02
CA LEU A 209 -9.93 -5.84 -9.80
C LEU A 209 -10.72 -4.76 -9.06
N SER A 210 -11.82 -5.11 -8.38
CA SER A 210 -12.60 -4.15 -7.59
C SER A 210 -11.80 -3.57 -6.43
N LEU A 211 -11.00 -4.41 -5.74
CA LEU A 211 -10.10 -3.97 -4.67
C LEU A 211 -9.01 -3.04 -5.20
N ASP A 212 -8.42 -3.36 -6.35
CA ASP A 212 -7.36 -2.53 -6.93
C ASP A 212 -7.91 -1.21 -7.48
N LEU A 213 -9.07 -1.22 -8.14
CA LEU A 213 -9.78 0.01 -8.54
C LEU A 213 -10.07 0.91 -7.33
N PHE A 214 -10.50 0.33 -6.22
CA PHE A 214 -10.77 1.09 -5.01
C PHE A 214 -9.51 1.72 -4.41
N LYS A 215 -8.36 1.02 -4.42
CA LYS A 215 -7.06 1.60 -4.02
C LYS A 215 -6.65 2.74 -4.95
N MET A 216 -6.87 2.57 -6.26
CA MET A 216 -6.55 3.60 -7.26
C MET A 216 -7.39 4.87 -7.04
N GLU A 217 -8.70 4.72 -6.76
CA GLU A 217 -9.60 5.85 -6.45
C GLU A 217 -9.16 6.64 -5.22
N ARG A 218 -8.58 5.96 -4.22
CA ARG A 218 -8.04 6.57 -3.00
C ARG A 218 -6.64 7.17 -3.20
N GLY A 219 -6.00 6.93 -4.34
CA GLY A 219 -4.60 7.25 -4.56
C GLY A 219 -3.63 6.44 -3.68
N THR A 220 -4.09 5.33 -3.10
CA THR A 220 -3.26 4.45 -2.24
C THR A 220 -2.65 3.28 -3.00
N TYR A 221 -3.05 3.08 -4.26
CA TYR A 221 -2.43 2.08 -5.14
C TYR A 221 -0.95 2.41 -5.35
N ARG A 222 -0.09 1.41 -5.14
CA ARG A 222 1.36 1.54 -5.36
C ARG A 222 1.66 1.10 -6.78
N PHE A 223 1.87 2.09 -7.65
CA PHE A 223 2.25 1.85 -9.04
C PHE A 223 3.75 1.49 -9.13
N ASP A 224 4.05 0.26 -9.57
CA ASP A 224 5.41 -0.19 -9.86
C ASP A 224 5.74 0.02 -11.34
N ALA A 225 6.47 1.10 -11.62
CA ALA A 225 6.79 1.50 -12.96
C ALA A 225 7.85 0.59 -13.61
N VAL A 226 7.44 -0.26 -14.56
CA VAL A 226 8.35 -1.09 -15.37
C VAL A 226 8.21 -0.78 -16.87
N ALA A 227 9.15 -1.28 -17.68
CA ALA A 227 9.03 -1.19 -19.14
C ALA A 227 8.15 -2.32 -19.66
N VAL A 228 7.01 -1.97 -20.26
CA VAL A 228 6.01 -2.90 -20.81
C VAL A 228 6.07 -2.90 -22.32
N ASP A 229 6.18 -4.07 -22.94
CA ASP A 229 6.18 -4.25 -24.39
C ASP A 229 4.74 -4.26 -24.95
N LEU A 230 4.26 -3.12 -25.46
CA LEU A 230 2.88 -2.95 -25.91
C LEU A 230 2.45 -3.93 -27.02
N PRO A 231 3.23 -4.18 -28.08
CA PRO A 231 2.92 -5.20 -29.08
C PRO A 231 2.56 -6.56 -28.50
N ARG A 232 3.28 -7.02 -27.46
CA ARG A 232 3.00 -8.31 -26.79
C ARG A 232 1.64 -8.28 -26.10
N VAL A 233 1.34 -7.21 -25.36
CA VAL A 233 0.06 -7.04 -24.67
C VAL A 233 -1.09 -6.97 -25.67
N VAL A 234 -0.94 -6.19 -26.74
CA VAL A 234 -1.95 -6.06 -27.81
C VAL A 234 -2.23 -7.41 -28.46
N HIS A 235 -1.18 -8.19 -28.78
CA HIS A 235 -1.34 -9.51 -29.36
C HIS A 235 -2.11 -10.46 -28.45
N ARG A 236 -1.77 -10.47 -27.15
CA ARG A 236 -2.47 -11.28 -26.13
C ARG A 236 -3.94 -10.90 -26.02
N VAL A 237 -4.25 -9.61 -25.92
CA VAL A 237 -5.63 -9.10 -25.85
C VAL A 237 -6.42 -9.45 -27.13
N ALA A 238 -5.79 -9.34 -28.30
CA ALA A 238 -6.43 -9.70 -29.56
C ALA A 238 -6.75 -11.20 -29.62
N ALA A 239 -5.83 -12.06 -29.19
CA ALA A 239 -6.04 -13.51 -29.11
C ALA A 239 -7.21 -13.87 -28.19
N ASP A 240 -7.27 -13.27 -26.98
CA ASP A 240 -8.33 -13.54 -26.01
C ASP A 240 -9.72 -13.07 -26.49
N ASN A 241 -9.78 -12.06 -27.36
CA ASN A 241 -11.03 -11.53 -27.90
C ASN A 241 -11.38 -12.08 -29.29
N GLN A 242 -10.55 -12.95 -29.88
CA GLN A 242 -10.75 -13.48 -31.23
C GLN A 242 -12.04 -14.31 -31.34
N GLY A 243 -12.38 -15.07 -30.31
CA GLY A 243 -13.62 -15.86 -30.27
C GLY A 243 -14.87 -14.98 -30.34
N LEU A 244 -14.92 -13.93 -29.52
CA LEU A 244 -16.02 -12.97 -29.51
C LEU A 244 -16.14 -12.22 -30.84
N ALA A 245 -15.01 -11.76 -31.37
CA ALA A 245 -14.96 -11.07 -32.66
C ALA A 245 -15.46 -11.95 -33.81
N LYS A 246 -15.07 -13.24 -33.83
CA LYS A 246 -15.53 -14.20 -34.83
C LYS A 246 -17.04 -14.46 -34.76
N VAL A 247 -17.62 -14.58 -33.56
CA VAL A 247 -19.07 -14.76 -33.37
C VAL A 247 -19.86 -13.56 -33.90
N ARG A 248 -19.27 -12.37 -33.86
CA ARG A 248 -19.89 -11.12 -34.31
C ARG A 248 -19.46 -10.68 -35.70
N ASP A 249 -18.72 -11.50 -36.43
CA ASP A 249 -18.20 -11.21 -37.77
C ASP A 249 -17.37 -9.90 -37.81
N ILE A 250 -16.45 -9.73 -36.87
CA ILE A 250 -15.57 -8.56 -36.76
C ILE A 250 -14.12 -8.98 -36.95
N ALA A 251 -13.37 -8.25 -37.78
CA ALA A 251 -11.93 -8.40 -37.91
C ALA A 251 -11.20 -7.65 -36.79
N LEU A 252 -10.27 -8.31 -36.09
CA LEU A 252 -9.35 -7.67 -35.14
C LEU A 252 -8.02 -7.40 -35.83
N GLU A 253 -7.62 -6.14 -35.91
CA GLU A 253 -6.36 -5.73 -36.52
C GLU A 253 -5.44 -5.07 -35.50
N SER A 254 -4.15 -5.45 -35.51
CA SER A 254 -3.12 -4.84 -34.66
C SER A 254 -2.07 -4.17 -35.54
N ARG A 255 -1.76 -2.91 -35.26
CA ARG A 255 -0.82 -2.09 -36.03
C ARG A 255 0.15 -1.34 -35.12
N LEU A 256 1.29 -0.95 -35.68
CA LEU A 256 2.27 -0.06 -35.08
C LEU A 256 2.53 1.04 -36.09
N GLU A 257 2.16 2.27 -35.78
CA GLU A 257 2.25 3.43 -36.68
C GLU A 257 1.55 3.19 -38.02
N GLY A 258 0.34 2.61 -37.98
CA GLY A 258 -0.50 2.39 -39.15
C GLY A 258 -0.12 1.19 -40.02
N ARG A 259 1.01 0.53 -39.76
CA ARG A 259 1.45 -0.71 -40.45
C ARG A 259 1.21 -1.95 -39.57
N PRO A 260 1.00 -3.14 -40.15
CA PRO A 260 0.92 -4.38 -39.37
C PRO A 260 2.16 -4.59 -38.50
N ILE A 261 1.94 -5.10 -37.28
CA ILE A 261 3.02 -5.44 -36.35
C ILE A 261 3.79 -6.65 -36.88
N GLY A 262 5.11 -6.49 -37.05
CA GLY A 262 6.00 -7.55 -37.51
C GLY A 262 6.32 -8.58 -36.41
N PRO A 263 6.77 -9.79 -36.77
CA PRO A 263 7.20 -10.79 -35.79
C PRO A 263 8.41 -10.29 -34.99
N GLY A 264 8.30 -10.28 -33.66
CA GLY A 264 9.36 -9.84 -32.76
C GLY A 264 9.55 -8.32 -32.67
N GLU A 265 8.63 -7.51 -33.21
CA GLU A 265 8.65 -6.07 -32.98
C GLU A 265 8.28 -5.74 -31.53
N SER A 266 9.12 -4.93 -30.89
CA SER A 266 8.90 -4.45 -29.52
C SER A 266 8.79 -2.94 -29.46
N PHE A 267 7.88 -2.47 -28.61
CA PHE A 267 7.71 -1.05 -28.33
C PHE A 267 7.35 -0.86 -26.86
N PHE A 268 8.25 -0.19 -26.12
CA PHE A 268 8.20 -0.14 -24.66
C PHE A 268 7.60 1.17 -24.15
N VAL A 269 6.69 1.06 -23.17
CA VAL A 269 6.15 2.19 -22.40
C VAL A 269 6.33 1.95 -20.91
N GLN A 270 6.30 3.01 -20.11
CA GLN A 270 6.27 2.89 -18.66
C GLN A 270 4.86 2.48 -18.23
N GLY A 271 4.75 1.37 -17.48
CA GLY A 271 3.49 0.86 -16.99
C GLY A 271 3.63 -0.45 -16.22
N GLU A 272 2.50 -1.07 -15.92
CA GLU A 272 2.39 -2.44 -15.40
C GLU A 272 1.67 -3.32 -16.44
N GLU A 273 2.23 -4.48 -16.76
CA GLU A 273 1.70 -5.34 -17.83
C GLU A 273 0.24 -5.75 -17.57
N LEU A 274 -0.11 -6.09 -16.33
CA LEU A 274 -1.47 -6.51 -15.96
C LEU A 274 -2.49 -5.37 -16.06
N LEU A 275 -2.10 -4.14 -15.72
CA LEU A 275 -2.96 -2.97 -15.87
C LEU A 275 -3.15 -2.61 -17.35
N CYS A 276 -2.07 -2.63 -18.13
CA CYS A 276 -2.12 -2.44 -19.58
C CYS A 276 -3.02 -3.49 -20.25
N TYR A 277 -2.85 -4.76 -19.90
CA TYR A 277 -3.67 -5.87 -20.41
C TYR A 277 -5.14 -5.71 -20.03
N SER A 278 -5.44 -5.39 -18.76
CA SER A 278 -6.82 -5.25 -18.28
C SER A 278 -7.54 -4.05 -18.90
N MET A 279 -6.86 -2.91 -18.99
CA MET A 279 -7.34 -1.71 -19.66
C MET A 279 -7.63 -1.99 -21.13
N LEU A 280 -6.66 -2.54 -21.87
CA LEU A 280 -6.83 -2.85 -23.29
C LEU A 280 -7.91 -3.90 -23.53
N GLY A 281 -7.99 -4.93 -22.69
CA GLY A 281 -9.06 -5.92 -22.74
C GLY A 281 -10.44 -5.30 -22.63
N ASN A 282 -10.63 -4.36 -21.70
CA ASN A 282 -11.89 -3.64 -21.54
C ASN A 282 -12.22 -2.76 -22.75
N LEU A 283 -11.22 -2.07 -23.32
CA LEU A 283 -11.41 -1.19 -24.48
C LEU A 283 -11.71 -2.00 -25.76
N VAL A 284 -10.94 -3.04 -26.05
CA VAL A 284 -11.11 -3.90 -27.22
C VAL A 284 -12.44 -4.65 -27.15
N LYS A 285 -12.79 -5.22 -25.99
CA LYS A 285 -14.09 -5.87 -25.81
C LYS A 285 -15.24 -4.89 -26.07
N ASN A 286 -15.17 -3.69 -25.52
CA ASN A 286 -16.20 -2.66 -25.77
C ASN A 286 -16.28 -2.27 -27.25
N ALA A 287 -15.15 -2.13 -27.93
CA ALA A 287 -15.07 -1.82 -29.35
C ALA A 287 -15.70 -2.93 -30.21
N VAL A 288 -15.38 -4.21 -29.93
CA VAL A 288 -16.00 -5.37 -30.60
C VAL A 288 -17.50 -5.45 -30.31
N GLU A 289 -17.91 -5.13 -29.08
CA GLU A 289 -19.32 -5.16 -28.71
C GLU A 289 -20.16 -4.06 -29.39
N ALA A 290 -19.54 -2.94 -29.74
CA ALA A 290 -20.18 -1.79 -30.37
C ALA A 290 -20.03 -1.77 -31.90
N ALA A 291 -19.10 -2.53 -32.46
CA ALA A 291 -18.84 -2.56 -33.90
C ALA A 291 -19.97 -3.28 -34.66
N PRO A 292 -20.42 -2.75 -35.82
CA PRO A 292 -21.30 -3.45 -36.75
C PRO A 292 -20.70 -4.77 -37.26
N SER A 293 -21.55 -5.75 -37.57
CA SER A 293 -21.15 -6.98 -38.24
C SER A 293 -20.49 -6.69 -39.59
N GLY A 294 -19.45 -7.45 -39.93
CA GLY A 294 -18.67 -7.33 -41.16
C GLY A 294 -17.63 -6.19 -41.16
N SER A 295 -17.37 -5.59 -40.00
CA SER A 295 -16.43 -4.46 -39.85
C SER A 295 -15.12 -4.87 -39.16
N ALA A 296 -14.23 -3.89 -38.94
CA ALA A 296 -12.95 -4.10 -38.28
C ALA A 296 -12.81 -3.24 -37.01
N VAL A 297 -12.19 -3.81 -35.99
CA VAL A 297 -11.67 -3.09 -34.83
C VAL A 297 -10.16 -3.06 -34.93
N THR A 298 -9.58 -1.86 -34.91
CA THR A 298 -8.14 -1.66 -35.07
C THR A 298 -7.53 -1.16 -33.77
N VAL A 299 -6.49 -1.83 -33.29
CA VAL A 299 -5.60 -1.36 -32.22
C VAL A 299 -4.30 -0.95 -32.85
N ASP A 300 -3.91 0.31 -32.71
CA ASP A 300 -2.73 0.83 -33.39
C ASP A 300 -1.87 1.68 -32.45
N ILE A 301 -0.61 1.29 -32.32
CA ILE A 301 0.36 1.83 -31.38
C ILE A 301 1.05 3.03 -32.02
N LEU A 302 1.09 4.15 -31.30
CA LEU A 302 1.60 5.42 -31.80
C LEU A 302 2.89 5.78 -31.04
N SER A 303 3.97 6.04 -31.78
CA SER A 303 5.20 6.59 -31.20
C SER A 303 5.15 8.12 -31.11
N GLY A 304 6.07 8.71 -30.34
CA GLY A 304 6.19 10.16 -30.15
C GLY A 304 6.63 10.53 -28.73
N GLU A 305 6.61 11.84 -28.43
CA GLU A 305 6.97 12.35 -27.08
C GLU A 305 6.06 11.80 -25.98
N ARG A 306 4.80 11.51 -26.31
CA ARG A 306 3.86 10.77 -25.47
C ARG A 306 3.39 9.53 -26.23
N PRO A 307 4.07 8.39 -26.06
CA PRO A 307 3.68 7.16 -26.75
C PRO A 307 2.29 6.73 -26.31
N GLY A 308 1.57 6.05 -27.19
CA GLY A 308 0.18 5.71 -26.93
C GLY A 308 -0.33 4.62 -27.85
N LEU A 309 -1.63 4.43 -27.80
CA LEU A 309 -2.36 3.62 -28.75
C LEU A 309 -3.78 4.17 -28.88
N TRP A 310 -4.42 3.83 -29.97
CA TRP A 310 -5.87 4.00 -30.11
C TRP A 310 -6.54 2.66 -30.42
N VAL A 311 -7.75 2.51 -29.88
CA VAL A 311 -8.69 1.43 -30.22
C VAL A 311 -9.81 2.06 -31.02
N ARG A 312 -9.98 1.65 -32.27
CA ARG A 312 -10.93 2.21 -33.22
C ARG A 312 -11.96 1.18 -33.66
N ASN A 313 -13.22 1.61 -33.73
CA ASN A 313 -14.30 0.83 -34.30
C ASN A 313 -15.33 1.74 -35.00
N PRO A 314 -16.05 1.24 -36.02
CA PRO A 314 -17.03 2.06 -36.75
C PRO A 314 -18.35 2.29 -35.99
N GLY A 315 -18.53 1.67 -34.82
CA GLY A 315 -19.70 1.92 -33.97
C GLY A 315 -19.64 3.30 -33.31
N VAL A 316 -20.79 3.93 -33.10
CA VAL A 316 -20.90 5.29 -32.55
C VAL A 316 -21.42 5.23 -31.11
N VAL A 317 -20.84 6.04 -30.22
CA VAL A 317 -21.35 6.19 -28.85
C VAL A 317 -22.59 7.10 -28.87
N PRO A 318 -23.73 6.68 -28.26
CA PRO A 318 -24.94 7.50 -28.19
C PRO A 318 -24.70 8.83 -27.47
N GLU A 319 -25.32 9.92 -27.97
CA GLU A 319 -25.09 11.30 -27.51
C GLU A 319 -25.27 11.46 -25.99
N GLY A 320 -26.30 10.84 -25.41
CA GLY A 320 -26.62 10.95 -23.98
C GLY A 320 -25.59 10.34 -23.02
N ILE A 321 -24.61 9.57 -23.50
CA ILE A 321 -23.55 8.99 -22.65
C ILE A 321 -22.14 9.44 -23.05
N ARG A 322 -21.99 10.39 -23.98
CA ARG A 322 -20.65 10.82 -24.45
C ARG A 322 -19.87 11.57 -23.38
N GLU A 323 -20.52 12.48 -22.65
CA GLU A 323 -19.89 13.28 -21.60
C GLU A 323 -19.52 12.43 -20.37
N THR A 324 -20.34 11.43 -20.05
CA THR A 324 -20.19 10.55 -18.89
C THR A 324 -19.61 9.18 -19.26
N PHE A 325 -19.02 9.04 -20.46
CA PHE A 325 -18.61 7.74 -21.02
C PHE A 325 -17.65 6.95 -20.13
N PHE A 326 -16.80 7.67 -19.39
CA PHE A 326 -15.83 7.08 -18.47
C PHE A 326 -16.29 7.11 -17.01
N ASP A 327 -17.55 7.42 -16.71
CA ASP A 327 -18.09 7.44 -15.35
C ASP A 327 -18.64 6.08 -14.94
N LYS A 328 -18.77 5.88 -13.61
CA LYS A 328 -19.18 4.60 -13.04
C LYS A 328 -20.61 4.27 -13.44
N TYR A 329 -20.84 3.00 -13.78
CA TYR A 329 -22.15 2.43 -14.06
C TYR A 329 -22.86 3.00 -15.30
N VAL A 330 -22.13 3.68 -16.17
CA VAL A 330 -22.67 4.20 -17.43
C VAL A 330 -22.67 3.10 -18.48
N THR A 331 -23.84 2.79 -19.04
CA THR A 331 -24.03 1.79 -20.09
C THR A 331 -25.18 2.20 -21.02
N ALA A 332 -25.09 1.85 -22.31
CA ALA A 332 -26.16 2.05 -23.28
C ALA A 332 -26.38 0.79 -24.12
N GLY A 333 -27.65 0.33 -24.18
CA GLY A 333 -28.08 -0.73 -25.10
C GLY A 333 -27.63 -2.16 -24.76
N LYS A 334 -27.03 -2.43 -23.59
CA LYS A 334 -26.51 -3.76 -23.21
C LYS A 334 -27.28 -4.38 -22.03
N SER A 335 -27.94 -5.52 -22.25
CA SER A 335 -28.53 -6.35 -21.20
C SER A 335 -27.45 -7.19 -20.50
N GLY A 336 -26.69 -6.57 -19.59
CA GLY A 336 -25.69 -7.26 -18.75
C GLY A 336 -24.32 -6.58 -18.61
N GLY A 337 -24.13 -5.38 -19.16
CA GLY A 337 -22.90 -4.60 -18.95
C GLY A 337 -22.87 -3.93 -17.58
N THR A 338 -21.80 -4.14 -16.80
CA THR A 338 -21.63 -3.55 -15.46
C THR A 338 -21.43 -2.03 -15.48
N GLY A 339 -21.14 -1.44 -16.64
CA GLY A 339 -20.81 -0.01 -16.77
C GLY A 339 -19.51 0.41 -16.10
N LEU A 340 -18.66 -0.54 -15.72
CA LEU A 340 -17.37 -0.27 -15.05
C LEU A 340 -16.15 -0.41 -15.99
N GLY A 341 -16.33 -0.97 -17.20
CA GLY A 341 -15.22 -1.29 -18.09
C GLY A 341 -14.44 -0.07 -18.60
N THR A 342 -15.16 0.98 -19.01
CA THR A 342 -14.54 2.24 -19.47
C THR A 342 -14.00 3.05 -18.29
N TYR A 343 -14.74 3.09 -17.18
CA TYR A 343 -14.28 3.70 -15.92
C TYR A 343 -12.95 3.11 -15.44
N SER A 344 -12.86 1.78 -15.36
CA SER A 344 -11.63 1.07 -14.95
C SER A 344 -10.48 1.30 -15.91
N ALA A 345 -10.74 1.33 -17.22
CA ALA A 345 -9.72 1.66 -18.22
C ALA A 345 -9.16 3.08 -18.01
N ARG A 346 -10.01 4.07 -17.71
CA ARG A 346 -9.56 5.43 -17.37
C ARG A 346 -8.70 5.44 -16.13
N LEU A 347 -9.17 4.81 -15.05
CA LEU A 347 -8.46 4.81 -13.78
C LEU A 347 -7.09 4.13 -13.88
N MET A 348 -6.98 3.03 -14.63
CA MET A 348 -5.71 2.36 -14.91
C MET A 348 -4.75 3.21 -15.74
N ALA A 349 -5.25 3.97 -16.73
CA ALA A 349 -4.42 4.87 -17.52
C ALA A 349 -3.87 6.02 -16.65
N GLU A 350 -4.73 6.65 -15.86
CA GLU A 350 -4.38 7.77 -14.97
C GLU A 350 -3.41 7.33 -13.85
N THR A 351 -3.65 6.16 -13.25
CA THR A 351 -2.76 5.58 -12.21
C THR A 351 -1.34 5.38 -12.71
N GLN A 352 -1.19 4.98 -13.98
CA GLN A 352 0.12 4.81 -14.64
C GLN A 352 0.71 6.13 -15.15
N GLY A 353 0.11 7.27 -14.81
CA GLY A 353 0.56 8.61 -15.19
C GLY A 353 0.29 8.97 -16.65
N GLY A 354 -0.64 8.26 -17.30
CA GLY A 354 -1.12 8.46 -18.67
C GLY A 354 -2.42 9.26 -18.76
N ASP A 355 -3.01 9.33 -19.96
CA ASP A 355 -4.34 9.90 -20.20
C ASP A 355 -5.17 9.06 -21.18
N ILE A 356 -6.50 9.11 -21.04
CA ILE A 356 -7.45 8.44 -21.94
C ILE A 356 -8.44 9.45 -22.51
N ARG A 357 -8.83 9.29 -23.78
CA ARG A 357 -9.76 10.18 -24.46
C ARG A 357 -10.71 9.42 -25.36
N LEU A 358 -11.95 9.93 -25.47
CA LEU A 358 -12.96 9.48 -26.41
C LEU A 358 -13.10 10.49 -27.54
N GLU A 359 -13.03 10.00 -28.77
CA GLU A 359 -13.46 10.72 -29.98
C GLU A 359 -14.51 9.85 -30.68
N THR A 360 -15.69 10.40 -30.96
CA THR A 360 -16.79 9.63 -31.58
C THR A 360 -17.60 10.53 -32.51
N SER A 361 -17.89 10.03 -33.71
CA SER A 361 -18.67 10.74 -34.72
C SER A 361 -19.34 9.73 -35.67
N GLU A 362 -20.42 10.15 -36.32
CA GLU A 362 -21.10 9.33 -37.34
C GLU A 362 -20.17 9.01 -38.53
N GLU A 363 -19.23 9.91 -38.85
CA GLU A 363 -18.37 9.80 -40.03
C GLU A 363 -17.14 8.91 -39.79
N ASN A 364 -16.55 8.99 -38.59
CA ASN A 364 -15.29 8.29 -38.26
C ASN A 364 -15.45 7.15 -37.23
N GLY A 365 -16.68 6.87 -36.79
CA GLY A 365 -16.93 5.91 -35.72
C GLY A 365 -16.40 6.38 -34.36
N THR A 366 -15.93 5.44 -33.54
CA THR A 366 -15.37 5.69 -32.21
C THR A 366 -13.89 5.36 -32.17
N ALA A 367 -13.10 6.27 -31.58
CA ALA A 367 -11.70 6.10 -31.28
C ALA A 367 -11.47 6.39 -29.80
N ILE A 368 -10.91 5.42 -29.07
CA ILE A 368 -10.45 5.62 -27.70
C ILE A 368 -8.93 5.68 -27.74
N THR A 369 -8.37 6.83 -27.36
CA THR A 369 -6.92 7.04 -27.34
C THR A 369 -6.41 6.92 -25.92
N VAL A 370 -5.38 6.11 -25.71
CA VAL A 370 -4.64 5.98 -24.45
C VAL A 370 -3.21 6.46 -24.68
N ARG A 371 -2.71 7.30 -23.79
CA ARG A 371 -1.32 7.78 -23.78
C ARG A 371 -0.63 7.30 -22.52
N PHE A 372 0.64 6.94 -22.67
CA PHE A 372 1.52 6.47 -21.62
C PHE A 372 2.70 7.42 -21.44
N ARG A 373 3.44 7.23 -20.35
CA ARG A 373 4.77 7.80 -20.21
C ARG A 373 5.78 6.95 -21.02
N PRO A 374 6.78 7.59 -21.64
CA PRO A 374 7.85 6.85 -22.31
C PRO A 374 8.66 6.05 -21.29
N ALA A 375 9.01 4.80 -21.63
CA ALA A 375 9.95 4.02 -20.83
C ALA A 375 11.36 4.61 -20.96
N SER A 376 12.07 4.74 -19.84
CA SER A 376 13.49 5.13 -19.87
C SER A 376 14.36 4.01 -20.44
N GLU A 377 15.51 4.36 -21.01
CA GLU A 377 16.41 3.37 -21.59
C GLU A 377 16.92 2.35 -20.56
N ALA A 378 17.10 2.78 -19.30
CA ALA A 378 17.44 1.88 -18.19
C ALA A 378 16.35 0.84 -17.91
N MET A 379 15.07 1.23 -17.98
CA MET A 379 13.95 0.30 -17.81
C MET A 379 13.88 -0.71 -18.96
N ILE A 380 14.08 -0.25 -20.19
CA ILE A 380 14.08 -1.11 -21.39
C ILE A 380 15.23 -2.13 -21.33
N ARG A 381 16.43 -1.70 -20.93
CA ARG A 381 17.59 -2.61 -20.75
C ARG A 381 17.30 -3.68 -19.69
N THR A 382 16.63 -3.32 -18.59
CA THR A 382 16.22 -4.27 -17.55
C THR A 382 15.18 -5.26 -18.07
N ALA A 383 14.17 -4.80 -18.80
CA ALA A 383 13.13 -5.65 -19.38
C ALA A 383 13.70 -6.65 -20.42
N ARG A 384 14.66 -6.23 -21.25
CA ARG A 384 15.34 -7.10 -22.23
C ARG A 384 16.30 -8.12 -21.61
N LYS A 385 16.76 -7.90 -20.37
CA LYS A 385 17.64 -8.83 -19.63
C LYS A 385 16.87 -9.91 -18.86
N ARG A 386 15.56 -9.77 -18.66
CA ARG A 386 14.73 -10.84 -18.10
C ARG A 386 14.69 -12.00 -19.11
N PRO A 387 15.11 -13.22 -18.75
CA PRO A 387 15.02 -14.36 -19.66
C PRO A 387 13.55 -14.65 -19.99
N GLU A 388 13.30 -15.04 -21.24
CA GLU A 388 11.99 -15.32 -21.86
C GLU A 388 11.19 -16.49 -21.24
N ALA A 389 11.41 -16.83 -19.96
CA ALA A 389 10.93 -18.06 -19.32
C ALA A 389 9.48 -18.00 -18.77
N GLU A 390 8.74 -16.93 -19.04
CA GLU A 390 7.32 -16.80 -18.66
C GLU A 390 6.38 -16.90 -19.88
N THR A 391 6.67 -17.81 -20.81
CA THR A 391 5.62 -18.35 -21.68
C THR A 391 4.86 -19.43 -20.90
N ASP A 392 3.61 -19.10 -20.54
CA ASP A 392 2.60 -20.09 -20.18
C ASP A 392 2.36 -21.02 -21.38
N VAL A 393 2.32 -22.33 -21.09
CA VAL A 393 1.99 -23.49 -21.94
C VAL A 393 3.17 -24.22 -22.63
N GLU A 394 3.29 -25.53 -22.32
CA GLU A 394 4.08 -26.61 -22.96
C GLU A 394 5.58 -26.79 -22.62
N ASP A 395 5.87 -27.28 -21.41
CA ASP A 395 6.68 -28.50 -21.13
C ASP A 395 6.94 -28.59 -19.61
N LEU A 396 6.03 -29.26 -18.89
CA LEU A 396 6.33 -29.66 -17.51
C LEU A 396 7.31 -30.85 -17.57
N PRO A 397 8.46 -30.79 -16.90
CA PRO A 397 9.41 -31.90 -16.91
C PRO A 397 8.77 -33.16 -16.33
N ASP A 398 9.20 -34.32 -16.86
CA ASP A 398 8.58 -35.60 -16.59
C ASP A 398 8.60 -35.92 -15.07
N PRO A 399 7.42 -36.15 -14.46
CA PRO A 399 7.25 -36.63 -13.08
C PRO A 399 8.16 -37.77 -12.62
N SER A 400 8.64 -38.61 -13.54
CA SER A 400 9.53 -39.72 -13.26
C SER A 400 11.00 -39.32 -13.10
N THR A 401 11.35 -38.06 -13.37
CA THR A 401 12.72 -37.52 -13.25
C THR A 401 13.00 -36.81 -11.92
N PHE A 402 12.00 -36.71 -11.06
CA PHE A 402 12.14 -36.04 -9.77
C PHE A 402 12.94 -36.89 -8.77
N PRO A 403 13.86 -36.29 -8.00
CA PRO A 403 14.45 -36.97 -6.86
C PRO A 403 13.38 -37.25 -5.80
N SER A 404 13.61 -38.26 -4.96
CA SER A 404 12.73 -38.51 -3.81
C SER A 404 12.85 -37.32 -2.85
N LEU A 405 11.75 -36.63 -2.55
CA LEU A 405 11.73 -35.45 -1.66
C LEU A 405 10.72 -35.63 -0.53
N HIS A 406 11.12 -35.21 0.67
CA HIS A 406 10.26 -35.08 1.83
C HIS A 406 9.80 -33.63 1.99
N LEU A 407 8.51 -33.38 1.76
CA LEU A 407 7.92 -32.06 1.71
C LEU A 407 7.03 -31.82 2.95
N LEU A 408 7.14 -30.64 3.54
CA LEU A 408 6.20 -30.17 4.57
C LEU A 408 5.30 -29.09 3.98
N LEU A 409 3.99 -29.36 3.91
CA LEU A 409 2.96 -28.40 3.49
C LEU A 409 2.31 -27.77 4.72
N VAL A 410 2.20 -26.45 4.74
CA VAL A 410 1.61 -25.71 5.86
C VAL A 410 0.58 -24.72 5.35
N ASP A 411 -0.68 -24.92 5.70
CA ASP A 411 -1.80 -24.02 5.37
C ASP A 411 -2.93 -24.31 6.37
N ASP A 412 -3.62 -23.29 6.85
CA ASP A 412 -4.70 -23.44 7.84
C ASP A 412 -6.04 -23.84 7.23
N ASP A 413 -6.15 -23.76 5.90
CA ASP A 413 -7.30 -24.26 5.15
C ASP A 413 -7.05 -25.68 4.62
N GLU A 414 -7.78 -26.65 5.17
CA GLU A 414 -7.73 -28.07 4.76
C GLU A 414 -7.94 -28.26 3.25
N ILE A 415 -8.67 -27.36 2.58
CA ILE A 415 -8.93 -27.43 1.13
C ILE A 415 -7.69 -26.98 0.35
N ASN A 416 -6.97 -25.96 0.83
CA ASN A 416 -5.70 -25.56 0.23
C ASN A 416 -4.67 -26.69 0.35
N LEU A 417 -4.58 -27.34 1.52
CA LEU A 417 -3.75 -28.52 1.73
C LEU A 417 -4.14 -29.64 0.75
N ALA A 418 -5.43 -29.93 0.60
CA ALA A 418 -5.91 -30.94 -0.35
C ALA A 418 -5.55 -30.61 -1.81
N ILE A 419 -5.62 -29.34 -2.23
CA ILE A 419 -5.24 -28.90 -3.58
C ILE A 419 -3.72 -29.03 -3.78
N LEU A 420 -2.91 -28.55 -2.84
CA LEU A 420 -1.45 -28.66 -2.90
C LEU A 420 -1.00 -30.11 -2.94
N ARG A 421 -1.55 -30.95 -2.05
CA ARG A 421 -1.34 -32.39 -2.07
C ARG A 421 -1.70 -32.98 -3.43
N ARG A 422 -2.82 -32.55 -4.03
CA ARG A 422 -3.24 -33.04 -5.35
C ARG A 422 -2.33 -32.58 -6.49
N PHE A 423 -1.75 -31.38 -6.40
CA PHE A 423 -0.74 -30.91 -7.35
C PHE A 423 0.58 -31.66 -7.23
N LEU A 424 0.91 -32.12 -6.01
CA LEU A 424 2.16 -32.79 -5.65
C LEU A 424 2.03 -34.31 -5.50
N ASP A 425 0.92 -34.87 -5.96
CA ASP A 425 0.59 -36.30 -5.95
C ASP A 425 1.49 -37.07 -6.94
N TYR A 426 2.76 -37.20 -6.55
CA TYR A 426 3.84 -37.83 -7.28
C TYR A 426 4.47 -38.91 -6.40
N PRO A 427 4.76 -40.11 -6.93
CA PRO A 427 5.34 -41.20 -6.13
C PRO A 427 6.70 -40.87 -5.50
N ALA A 428 7.43 -39.90 -6.06
CA ALA A 428 8.71 -39.44 -5.55
C ALA A 428 8.59 -38.46 -4.36
N PHE A 429 7.40 -37.93 -4.08
CA PHE A 429 7.22 -36.98 -2.97
C PHE A 429 6.52 -37.66 -1.80
N ALA A 430 7.17 -37.66 -0.65
CA ALA A 430 6.52 -37.97 0.61
C ALA A 430 6.17 -36.64 1.29
N ILE A 431 4.91 -36.50 1.69
CA ILE A 431 4.29 -35.22 2.06
C ILE A 431 3.71 -35.31 3.45
N ASP A 432 4.18 -34.44 4.33
CA ASP A 432 3.57 -34.16 5.63
C ASP A 432 2.85 -32.81 5.59
N GLU A 433 1.86 -32.66 6.46
CA GLU A 433 0.97 -31.50 6.52
C GLU A 433 0.95 -30.91 7.93
N ALA A 434 0.81 -29.60 8.05
CA ALA A 434 0.60 -28.88 9.30
C ALA A 434 -0.43 -27.75 9.12
N ALA A 435 -1.27 -27.51 10.12
CA ALA A 435 -2.36 -26.54 10.04
C ALA A 435 -1.95 -25.09 10.39
N HIS A 436 -0.77 -24.89 10.98
CA HIS A 436 -0.26 -23.57 11.34
C HIS A 436 1.25 -23.59 11.66
N GLY A 437 1.88 -22.42 11.76
CA GLY A 437 3.34 -22.30 11.92
C GLY A 437 3.93 -23.03 13.13
N ARG A 438 3.20 -23.15 14.24
CA ARG A 438 3.68 -23.86 15.45
C ARG A 438 3.84 -25.36 15.23
N GLU A 439 2.84 -25.99 14.61
CA GLU A 439 2.86 -27.42 14.28
C GLU A 439 3.92 -27.70 13.22
N ALA A 440 4.05 -26.80 12.24
CA ALA A 440 5.12 -26.88 11.25
C ALA A 440 6.51 -26.90 11.90
N LEU A 441 6.75 -26.01 12.87
CA LEU A 441 8.01 -26.00 13.64
C LEU A 441 8.19 -27.30 14.43
N GLU A 442 7.17 -27.77 15.16
CA GLU A 442 7.25 -29.00 15.94
C GLU A 442 7.63 -30.20 15.06
N ARG A 443 6.96 -30.38 13.92
CA ARG A 443 7.26 -31.43 12.93
C ARG A 443 8.66 -31.27 12.35
N TYR A 444 9.04 -30.06 11.96
CA TYR A 444 10.37 -29.76 11.39
C TYR A 444 11.52 -30.06 12.37
N THR A 445 11.30 -29.85 13.67
CA THR A 445 12.31 -30.20 14.68
C THR A 445 12.38 -31.70 15.01
N ALA A 446 11.33 -32.45 14.71
CA ALA A 446 11.26 -33.88 14.93
C ALA A 446 11.90 -34.69 13.79
N GLU A 447 11.63 -34.30 12.53
CA GLU A 447 12.05 -35.03 11.34
C GLU A 447 12.64 -34.10 10.26
N PRO A 448 13.60 -34.59 9.44
CA PRO A 448 14.18 -33.80 8.37
C PRO A 448 13.23 -33.68 7.17
N PHE A 449 13.13 -32.47 6.62
CA PHE A 449 12.45 -32.17 5.37
C PHE A 449 13.42 -31.64 4.33
N ASP A 450 13.18 -31.93 3.06
CA ASP A 450 13.96 -31.42 1.93
C ASP A 450 13.46 -30.06 1.45
N LEU A 451 12.18 -29.75 1.68
CA LEU A 451 11.58 -28.45 1.36
C LEU A 451 10.30 -28.21 2.17
N VAL A 452 10.09 -26.95 2.59
CA VAL A 452 8.86 -26.52 3.28
C VAL A 452 8.09 -25.56 2.37
N ILE A 453 6.80 -25.81 2.16
CA ILE A 453 5.87 -24.87 1.52
C ILE A 453 4.91 -24.39 2.60
N MET A 454 4.86 -23.09 2.88
CA MET A 454 3.96 -22.55 3.90
C MET A 454 3.18 -21.33 3.44
N ASP A 455 1.94 -21.23 3.88
CA ASP A 455 1.21 -19.97 3.88
C ASP A 455 1.90 -18.94 4.79
N VAL A 456 1.81 -17.68 4.40
CA VAL A 456 2.34 -16.56 5.18
C VAL A 456 1.33 -16.13 6.24
N GLU A 457 0.04 -16.11 5.91
CA GLU A 457 -1.02 -15.61 6.78
C GLU A 457 -1.75 -16.78 7.43
N MET A 458 -1.30 -17.19 8.63
CA MET A 458 -1.89 -18.29 9.39
C MET A 458 -2.15 -17.90 10.84
N PRO A 459 -3.20 -18.43 11.49
CA PRO A 459 -3.47 -18.23 12.91
C PRO A 459 -2.40 -18.91 13.79
N VAL A 460 -2.38 -18.57 15.07
CA VAL A 460 -1.47 -19.11 16.12
C VAL A 460 0.00 -18.71 15.95
N MET A 461 0.59 -18.98 14.79
CA MET A 461 1.93 -18.58 14.39
C MET A 461 1.94 -18.39 12.88
N ASP A 462 2.24 -17.17 12.45
CA ASP A 462 2.28 -16.83 11.03
C ASP A 462 3.52 -17.41 10.33
N GLY A 463 3.55 -17.38 9.00
CA GLY A 463 4.65 -17.96 8.22
C GLY A 463 5.99 -17.25 8.43
N PHE A 464 6.01 -15.94 8.69
CA PHE A 464 7.26 -15.22 8.99
C PHE A 464 7.85 -15.67 10.32
N GLN A 465 7.01 -15.80 11.34
CA GLN A 465 7.39 -16.30 12.66
C GLN A 465 7.89 -17.74 12.59
N ALA A 466 7.19 -18.59 11.82
CA ALA A 466 7.57 -19.98 11.62
C ALA A 466 8.92 -20.12 10.90
N ALA A 467 9.12 -19.41 9.78
CA ALA A 467 10.38 -19.42 9.04
C ALA A 467 11.56 -18.94 9.91
N ALA A 468 11.38 -17.85 10.64
CA ALA A 468 12.42 -17.32 11.53
C ALA A 468 12.76 -18.30 12.67
N ALA A 469 11.75 -18.97 13.23
CA ALA A 469 11.94 -19.98 14.27
C ALA A 469 12.68 -21.22 13.72
N ILE A 470 12.33 -21.68 12.52
CA ILE A 470 13.02 -22.77 11.82
C ILE A 470 14.49 -22.40 11.60
N ARG A 471 14.79 -21.21 11.06
CA ARG A 471 16.18 -20.76 10.86
C ARG A 471 16.98 -20.68 12.15
N LYS A 472 16.37 -20.18 13.22
CA LYS A 472 17.01 -20.12 14.54
C LYS A 472 17.34 -21.51 15.07
N TRP A 473 16.43 -22.47 14.90
CA TRP A 473 16.66 -23.85 15.30
C TRP A 473 17.76 -24.51 14.46
N GLU A 474 17.77 -24.32 13.14
CA GLU A 474 18.81 -24.83 12.25
C GLU A 474 20.19 -24.33 12.65
N ALA A 475 20.33 -23.01 12.88
CA ALA A 475 21.58 -22.40 13.32
C ALA A 475 22.03 -22.91 14.70
N GLY A 476 21.09 -23.07 15.63
CA GLY A 476 21.37 -23.61 16.97
C GLY A 476 21.78 -25.08 16.99
N ASN A 477 21.40 -25.86 15.97
CA ASN A 477 21.68 -27.30 15.86
C ASN A 477 22.69 -27.64 14.75
N GLY A 478 23.30 -26.64 14.11
CA GLY A 478 24.26 -26.84 13.03
C GLY A 478 23.69 -27.53 11.79
N ARG A 479 22.40 -27.36 11.51
CA ARG A 479 21.72 -27.91 10.32
C ARG A 479 21.84 -26.92 9.16
N PRO A 480 22.00 -27.40 7.91
CA PRO A 480 21.93 -26.54 6.73
C PRO A 480 20.52 -25.96 6.57
N ALA A 481 20.42 -24.77 5.99
CA ALA A 481 19.14 -24.11 5.74
C ALA A 481 18.35 -24.86 4.65
N VAL A 482 17.23 -25.47 5.02
CA VAL A 482 16.33 -26.12 4.05
C VAL A 482 15.54 -25.06 3.28
N PRO A 483 15.29 -25.23 1.97
CA PRO A 483 14.44 -24.32 1.22
C PRO A 483 13.04 -24.14 1.85
N ILE A 484 12.65 -22.88 2.10
CA ILE A 484 11.29 -22.54 2.55
C ILE A 484 10.63 -21.66 1.49
N LEU A 485 9.55 -22.15 0.89
CA LEU A 485 8.76 -21.46 -0.13
C LEU A 485 7.50 -20.86 0.49
N ALA A 486 7.37 -19.54 0.47
CA ALA A 486 6.18 -18.85 0.95
C ALA A 486 5.03 -18.91 -0.06
N LEU A 487 3.80 -19.10 0.42
CA LEU A 487 2.58 -18.86 -0.33
C LEU A 487 1.99 -17.53 0.16
N THR A 488 1.92 -16.52 -0.71
CA THR A 488 1.49 -15.16 -0.34
C THR A 488 0.28 -14.71 -1.15
N ALA A 489 -0.61 -13.93 -0.55
CA ALA A 489 -1.76 -13.35 -1.22
C ALA A 489 -1.44 -12.09 -2.06
N HIS A 490 -0.33 -11.37 -1.80
CA HIS A 490 0.02 -10.06 -2.42
C HIS A 490 1.52 -9.92 -2.77
N GLU A 491 1.81 -8.94 -3.64
CA GLU A 491 3.02 -8.70 -4.45
C GLU A 491 4.41 -8.68 -3.75
N GLU A 492 5.41 -9.01 -4.59
CA GLU A 492 6.83 -9.26 -4.35
C GLU A 492 7.57 -8.28 -3.41
N GLU A 493 7.19 -7.00 -3.32
CA GLU A 493 8.06 -5.98 -2.72
C GLU A 493 8.01 -5.92 -1.18
N ALA A 494 6.81 -6.06 -0.58
CA ALA A 494 6.66 -6.16 0.87
C ALA A 494 7.20 -7.49 1.42
N PHE A 495 7.16 -8.55 0.60
CA PHE A 495 7.75 -9.84 0.93
C PHE A 495 9.27 -9.85 0.74
N ARG A 496 9.85 -9.13 -0.24
CA ARG A 496 11.30 -9.17 -0.53
C ARG A 496 12.19 -8.72 0.62
N SER A 497 11.75 -7.77 1.44
CA SER A 497 12.47 -7.30 2.64
C SER A 497 12.23 -8.26 3.81
N ARG A 498 10.98 -8.36 4.29
CA ARG A 498 10.59 -9.17 5.45
C ARG A 498 10.80 -10.68 5.24
N GLY A 499 10.57 -11.19 4.04
CA GLY A 499 10.64 -12.61 3.72
C GLY A 499 12.07 -13.13 3.71
N ARG A 500 13.02 -12.37 3.14
CA ARG A 500 14.45 -12.73 3.22
C ARG A 500 14.99 -12.62 4.65
N GLU A 501 14.60 -11.58 5.38
CA GLU A 501 14.96 -11.42 6.80
C GLU A 501 14.41 -12.56 7.66
N ALA A 502 13.18 -13.01 7.40
CA ALA A 502 12.57 -14.16 8.09
C ALA A 502 13.17 -15.51 7.66
N GLY A 503 13.88 -15.57 6.52
CA GLY A 503 14.60 -16.76 6.08
C GLY A 503 13.92 -17.58 4.98
N PHE A 504 12.95 -17.02 4.25
CA PHE A 504 12.36 -17.66 3.07
C PHE A 504 13.35 -17.73 1.90
N SER A 505 13.29 -18.83 1.16
CA SER A 505 14.13 -19.11 -0.02
C SER A 505 13.47 -18.66 -1.32
N GLY A 506 12.15 -18.55 -1.33
CA GLY A 506 11.36 -18.07 -2.46
C GLY A 506 9.90 -17.83 -2.07
N HIS A 507 9.08 -17.45 -3.04
CA HIS A 507 7.64 -17.32 -2.82
C HIS A 507 6.83 -17.66 -4.09
N LEU A 508 5.56 -17.97 -3.89
CA LEU A 508 4.54 -18.13 -4.91
C LEU A 508 3.31 -17.30 -4.53
N THR A 509 2.72 -16.62 -5.50
CA THR A 509 1.50 -15.84 -5.31
C THR A 509 0.26 -16.73 -5.43
N LYS A 510 -0.65 -16.66 -4.46
CA LYS A 510 -1.97 -17.28 -4.52
C LYS A 510 -2.87 -16.50 -5.51
N PRO A 511 -3.67 -17.15 -6.38
CA PRO A 511 -3.93 -18.59 -6.44
C PRO A 511 -2.78 -19.38 -7.09
N ILE A 512 -2.41 -20.49 -6.45
CA ILE A 512 -1.28 -21.32 -6.86
C ILE A 512 -1.64 -22.08 -8.13
N ARG A 513 -0.81 -21.96 -9.17
CA ARG A 513 -0.95 -22.73 -10.41
C ARG A 513 0.02 -23.90 -10.38
N LYS A 514 -0.45 -25.09 -10.78
CA LYS A 514 0.37 -26.31 -10.83
C LYS A 514 1.71 -26.11 -11.58
N PRO A 515 1.78 -25.48 -12.78
CA PRO A 515 3.06 -25.30 -13.47
C PRO A 515 4.06 -24.39 -12.74
N ALA A 516 3.57 -23.38 -12.02
CA ALA A 516 4.42 -22.49 -11.23
C ALA A 516 4.97 -23.21 -10.00
N LEU A 517 4.14 -23.98 -9.30
CA LEU A 517 4.53 -24.78 -8.14
C LEU A 517 5.60 -25.81 -8.49
N ILE A 518 5.42 -26.56 -9.58
CA ILE A 518 6.38 -27.59 -10.01
C ILE A 518 7.73 -26.97 -10.42
N ARG A 519 7.70 -25.84 -11.15
CA ARG A 519 8.94 -25.13 -11.51
C ARG A 519 9.68 -24.61 -10.29
N ALA A 520 8.96 -24.06 -9.30
CA ALA A 520 9.57 -23.61 -8.06
C ALA A 520 10.23 -24.77 -7.31
N LEU A 521 9.56 -25.92 -7.17
CA LEU A 521 10.13 -27.11 -6.54
C LEU A 521 11.41 -27.59 -7.22
N LEU A 522 11.44 -27.61 -8.56
CA LEU A 522 12.62 -28.01 -9.33
C LEU A 522 13.79 -27.06 -9.18
N GLY A 523 13.53 -25.76 -9.01
CA GLY A 523 14.57 -24.78 -8.72
C GLY A 523 15.29 -25.05 -7.39
N PHE A 524 14.67 -25.80 -6.48
CA PHE A 524 15.20 -26.14 -5.17
C PHE A 524 15.56 -27.63 -5.00
N ALA A 525 15.26 -28.48 -5.98
CA ALA A 525 15.54 -29.91 -5.91
C ALA A 525 17.04 -30.21 -6.08
N PRO A 526 17.63 -31.16 -5.32
CA PRO A 526 19.00 -31.62 -5.54
C PRO A 526 19.10 -32.37 -6.88
N ASN A 527 20.02 -31.95 -7.75
CA ASN A 527 20.19 -32.50 -9.10
C ASN A 527 20.54 -34.01 -9.08
N PRO A 528 19.72 -34.93 -9.64
CA PRO A 528 19.94 -36.37 -9.55
C PRO A 528 20.86 -36.95 -10.65
N ALA A 529 21.24 -36.16 -11.66
CA ALA A 529 22.15 -36.59 -12.69
C ALA A 529 23.48 -35.85 -12.54
N GLY A 530 24.56 -36.59 -12.24
CA GLY A 530 25.95 -36.12 -12.28
C GLY A 530 26.41 -35.71 -13.68
N ARG A 531 25.72 -34.76 -14.32
CA ARG A 531 26.38 -33.83 -15.21
C ARG A 531 27.12 -32.86 -14.31
N GLU A 532 28.42 -33.08 -14.20
CA GLU A 532 29.37 -32.04 -13.82
C GLU A 532 29.02 -30.78 -14.63
N THR A 533 28.31 -29.87 -14.00
CA THR A 533 28.56 -28.46 -14.27
C THR A 533 29.89 -28.25 -13.58
N GLU A 534 30.93 -28.10 -14.40
CA GLU A 534 32.28 -27.84 -13.96
C GLU A 534 32.25 -26.82 -12.82
N PRO A 535 33.01 -27.05 -11.72
CA PRO A 535 33.11 -26.06 -10.68
C PRO A 535 33.71 -24.81 -11.31
N GLU A 536 32.90 -23.76 -11.46
CA GLU A 536 33.47 -22.43 -11.62
C GLU A 536 34.45 -22.25 -10.46
N PRO A 537 35.70 -21.85 -10.74
CA PRO A 537 36.78 -21.98 -9.76
C PRO A 537 36.44 -21.17 -8.51
N GLU A 538 36.88 -21.65 -7.35
CA GLU A 538 37.21 -20.79 -6.21
C GLU A 538 38.26 -19.75 -6.65
N LEU A 539 37.84 -18.74 -7.40
CA LEU A 539 38.51 -17.46 -7.51
C LEU A 539 37.97 -16.64 -6.36
N ALA A 540 38.83 -16.36 -5.38
CA ALA A 540 38.56 -15.47 -4.26
C ALA A 540 37.60 -14.35 -4.69
N ALA A 541 36.39 -14.35 -4.10
CA ALA A 541 35.28 -13.48 -4.49
C ALA A 541 35.77 -12.04 -4.73
N VAL A 542 35.85 -11.69 -6.01
CA VAL A 542 36.07 -10.34 -6.45
C VAL A 542 34.70 -9.68 -6.48
N ASP A 543 34.53 -8.64 -5.69
CA ASP A 543 33.30 -7.85 -5.67
C ASP A 543 33.21 -7.03 -6.97
N ARG A 544 32.65 -7.63 -8.03
CA ARG A 544 32.48 -6.94 -9.32
C ARG A 544 31.33 -5.95 -9.25
N VAL A 545 31.65 -4.66 -9.34
CA VAL A 545 30.67 -3.57 -9.38
C VAL A 545 30.54 -3.09 -10.81
N THR A 546 29.31 -3.12 -11.32
CA THR A 546 29.01 -2.55 -12.64
C THR A 546 28.78 -1.05 -12.48
N VAL A 547 29.56 -0.25 -13.18
CA VAL A 547 29.45 1.22 -13.16
C VAL A 547 29.13 1.71 -14.56
N ASP A 548 28.34 2.79 -14.63
CA ASP A 548 28.01 3.49 -15.87
C ASP A 548 29.29 3.85 -16.66
N PRO A 549 29.39 3.51 -17.96
CA PRO A 549 30.54 3.85 -18.80
C PRO A 549 30.88 5.35 -18.79
N ASP A 550 29.89 6.24 -18.66
CA ASP A 550 30.11 7.69 -18.66
C ASP A 550 30.87 8.18 -17.41
N LEU A 551 31.00 7.34 -16.39
CA LEU A 551 31.71 7.63 -15.14
C LEU A 551 33.11 7.01 -15.09
N GLU A 552 33.55 6.32 -16.15
CA GLU A 552 34.82 5.58 -16.22
C GLU A 552 36.03 6.44 -15.83
N GLU A 553 36.09 7.70 -16.26
CA GLU A 553 37.20 8.62 -15.93
C GLU A 553 37.23 9.03 -14.45
N LEU A 554 36.10 8.99 -13.74
CA LEU A 554 35.95 9.47 -12.36
C LEU A 554 36.17 8.36 -11.32
N ILE A 555 35.95 7.09 -11.69
CA ILE A 555 35.98 5.96 -10.76
C ILE A 555 37.36 5.69 -10.13
N PRO A 556 38.49 5.73 -10.86
CA PRO A 556 39.79 5.51 -10.24
C PRO A 556 40.11 6.52 -9.13
N GLY A 557 39.79 7.81 -9.37
CA GLY A 557 39.96 8.88 -8.37
C GLY A 557 39.01 8.73 -7.19
N PHE A 558 37.76 8.32 -7.44
CA PHE A 558 36.79 8.01 -6.40
C PHE A 558 37.27 6.87 -5.49
N LEU A 559 37.67 5.72 -6.05
CA LEU A 559 38.14 4.57 -5.27
C LEU A 559 39.43 4.87 -4.49
N ALA A 560 40.35 5.66 -5.05
CA ALA A 560 41.55 6.10 -4.35
C ALA A 560 41.18 6.95 -3.11
N LYS A 561 40.24 7.89 -3.25
CA LYS A 561 39.74 8.70 -2.13
C LYS A 561 39.05 7.84 -1.06
N ARG A 562 38.25 6.85 -1.46
CA ARG A 562 37.57 5.93 -0.53
C ARG A 562 38.53 5.07 0.27
N ARG A 563 39.63 4.62 -0.35
CA ARG A 563 40.70 3.90 0.36
C ARG A 563 41.38 4.78 1.40
N GLN A 564 41.66 6.04 1.07
CA GLN A 564 42.20 7.00 2.03
C GLN A 564 41.25 7.23 3.22
N GLU A 565 39.94 7.38 2.95
CA GLU A 565 38.95 7.56 4.02
C GLU A 565 38.81 6.32 4.91
N ALA A 566 38.91 5.11 4.34
CA ALA A 566 38.93 3.87 5.12
C ALA A 566 40.19 3.76 6.00
N ASP A 567 41.36 4.20 5.52
CA ASP A 567 42.58 4.28 6.33
C ASP A 567 42.45 5.33 7.45
N GLU A 568 41.80 6.47 7.17
CA GLU A 568 41.48 7.49 8.18
C GLU A 568 40.52 6.98 9.25
N MET A 569 39.51 6.18 8.88
CA MET A 569 38.64 5.49 9.84
C MET A 569 39.44 4.53 10.74
N GLY A 570 40.41 3.81 10.18
CA GLY A 570 41.31 2.96 10.95
C GLY A 570 42.09 3.73 12.02
N ARG A 571 42.63 4.91 11.68
CA ARG A 571 43.33 5.78 12.65
C ARG A 571 42.39 6.37 13.69
N ALA A 572 41.18 6.77 13.28
CA ALA A 572 40.16 7.29 14.21
C ALA A 572 39.75 6.23 15.24
N LEU A 573 39.71 4.95 14.86
CA LEU A 573 39.49 3.83 15.79
C LEU A 573 40.65 3.63 16.78
N GLU A 574 41.88 3.96 16.42
CA GLU A 574 43.05 3.88 17.32
C GLU A 574 43.06 5.03 18.32
N THR A 575 42.64 6.23 17.91
CA THR A 575 42.59 7.42 18.76
C THR A 575 41.28 7.57 19.54
N GLY A 576 40.28 6.71 19.29
CA GLY A 576 38.96 6.76 19.92
C GLY A 576 38.06 7.91 19.44
N ASP A 577 38.32 8.45 18.23
CA ASP A 577 37.57 9.59 17.68
C ASP A 577 36.31 9.11 16.94
N LEU A 578 35.27 8.82 17.73
CA LEU A 578 33.99 8.30 17.23
C LEU A 578 33.21 9.32 16.40
N GLU A 579 33.36 10.61 16.68
CA GLU A 579 32.71 11.66 15.90
C GLU A 579 33.31 11.73 14.49
N ARG A 580 34.64 11.57 14.37
CA ARG A 580 35.30 11.46 13.06
C ARG A 580 34.86 10.20 12.30
N LEU A 581 34.70 9.06 12.97
CA LEU A 581 34.15 7.84 12.37
C LEU A 581 32.73 8.03 11.84
N ARG A 582 31.88 8.70 12.61
CA ARG A 582 30.50 9.01 12.22
C ARG A 582 30.45 9.87 10.96
N GLN A 583 31.29 10.91 10.89
CA GLN A 583 31.37 11.80 9.72
C GLN A 583 31.87 11.06 8.47
N LEU A 584 32.91 10.25 8.60
CA LEU A 584 33.45 9.46 7.49
C LEU A 584 32.44 8.39 7.02
N GLY A 585 31.73 7.73 7.95
CA GLY A 585 30.69 6.74 7.65
C GLY A 585 29.52 7.35 6.89
N HIS A 586 29.06 8.53 7.33
CA HIS A 586 28.00 9.29 6.65
C HIS A 586 28.39 9.70 5.22
N SER A 587 29.63 10.19 5.03
CA SER A 587 30.17 10.56 3.72
C SER A 587 30.19 9.36 2.75
N LEU A 588 30.66 8.20 3.22
CA LEU A 588 30.70 6.95 2.45
C LEU A 588 29.29 6.45 2.10
N LYS A 589 28.35 6.50 3.05
CA LYS A 589 26.95 6.13 2.82
C LYS A 589 26.32 6.92 1.67
N GLY A 590 26.45 8.25 1.69
CA GLY A 590 25.76 9.12 0.75
C GLY A 590 26.35 9.09 -0.66
N SER A 591 27.67 9.07 -0.78
CA SER A 591 28.33 9.21 -2.09
C SER A 591 28.64 7.89 -2.78
N SER A 592 28.80 6.77 -2.08
CA SER A 592 29.13 5.49 -2.71
C SER A 592 27.96 4.84 -3.47
N ARG A 593 26.72 5.02 -2.99
CA ARG A 593 25.52 4.52 -3.68
C ARG A 593 25.28 5.24 -5.02
N MET A 594 25.68 6.51 -5.12
CA MET A 594 25.52 7.31 -6.34
C MET A 594 26.36 6.79 -7.52
N TYR A 595 27.48 6.11 -7.24
CA TYR A 595 28.37 5.51 -8.24
C TYR A 595 28.17 3.98 -8.39
N GLY A 596 27.08 3.42 -7.85
CA GLY A 596 26.76 1.99 -7.97
C GLY A 596 27.41 1.07 -6.92
N PHE A 597 28.15 1.62 -5.95
CA PHE A 597 28.82 0.85 -4.90
C PHE A 597 27.92 0.66 -3.66
N SER A 598 26.78 -0.04 -3.84
CA SER A 598 25.78 -0.22 -2.77
C SER A 598 26.36 -0.85 -1.50
N ARG A 599 27.15 -1.93 -1.64
CA ARG A 599 27.82 -2.62 -0.54
C ARG A 599 28.78 -1.71 0.25
N MET A 600 29.48 -0.81 -0.45
CA MET A 600 30.33 0.20 0.19
C MET A 600 29.51 1.21 1.00
N GLY A 601 28.35 1.60 0.47
CA GLY A 601 27.41 2.48 1.17
C GLY A 601 26.82 1.83 2.42
N ASP A 602 26.49 0.54 2.35
CA ASP A 602 25.96 -0.23 3.49
C ASP A 602 27.01 -0.39 4.59
N LEU A 603 28.26 -0.68 4.23
CA LEU A 603 29.38 -0.73 5.17
C LEU A 603 29.65 0.65 5.80
N GLY A 604 29.56 1.73 5.03
CA GLY A 604 29.65 3.11 5.55
C GLY A 604 28.54 3.44 6.55
N GLN A 605 27.31 2.98 6.28
CA GLN A 605 26.18 3.12 7.19
C GLN A 605 26.39 2.33 8.48
N ALA A 606 26.87 1.09 8.39
CA ALA A 606 27.15 0.26 9.57
C ALA A 606 28.25 0.86 10.46
N VAL A 607 29.28 1.48 9.87
CA VAL A 607 30.30 2.24 10.62
C VAL A 607 29.69 3.46 11.32
N GLU A 608 28.81 4.21 10.63
CA GLU A 608 28.13 5.37 11.21
C GLU A 608 27.23 4.97 12.40
N GLU A 609 26.46 3.89 12.26
CA GLU A 609 25.56 3.38 13.29
C GLU A 609 26.32 2.85 14.51
N ALA A 610 27.41 2.11 14.29
CA ALA A 610 28.27 1.65 15.38
C ALA A 610 28.92 2.82 16.14
N ALA A 611 29.35 3.87 15.43
CA ALA A 611 29.88 5.07 16.07
C ALA A 611 28.82 5.86 16.86
N ARG A 612 27.57 5.93 16.36
CA ARG A 612 26.44 6.53 17.10
C ARG A 612 26.04 5.74 18.35
N ALA A 613 26.18 4.42 18.28
CA ALA A 613 25.88 3.52 19.38
C ALA A 613 27.02 3.40 20.42
N ASP A 614 28.12 4.14 20.22
CA ASP A 614 29.32 4.09 21.08
C ASP A 614 29.92 2.66 21.16
N ASP A 615 29.84 1.90 20.06
CA ASP A 615 30.34 0.52 19.95
C ASP A 615 31.62 0.45 19.08
N PRO A 616 32.81 0.60 19.70
CA PRO A 616 34.09 0.56 18.98
C PRO A 616 34.45 -0.83 18.46
N ALA A 617 33.85 -1.91 18.99
CA ALA A 617 34.11 -3.27 18.51
C ALA A 617 33.39 -3.52 17.18
N ALA A 618 32.10 -3.19 17.11
CA ALA A 618 31.33 -3.24 15.87
C ALA A 618 31.88 -2.26 14.82
N ALA A 619 32.31 -1.05 15.23
CA ALA A 619 32.94 -0.09 14.32
C ALA A 619 34.24 -0.66 13.72
N ARG A 620 35.08 -1.33 14.53
CA ARG A 620 36.32 -1.96 14.06
C ARG A 620 36.08 -3.12 13.09
N GLU A 621 35.05 -3.93 13.33
CA GLU A 621 34.66 -5.01 12.41
C GLU A 621 34.20 -4.45 11.05
N ASN A 622 33.33 -3.44 11.07
CA ASN A 622 32.79 -2.84 9.85
C ASN A 622 33.85 -2.07 9.04
N VAL A 623 34.77 -1.35 9.70
CA VAL A 623 35.91 -0.69 9.03
C VAL A 623 36.86 -1.72 8.39
N LYS A 624 37.08 -2.87 9.05
CA LYS A 624 37.86 -3.97 8.48
C LYS A 624 37.18 -4.55 7.23
N ALA A 625 35.87 -4.81 7.31
CA ALA A 625 35.08 -5.31 6.18
C ALA A 625 35.08 -4.32 5.00
N LEU A 626 34.97 -3.00 5.26
CA LEU A 626 35.08 -1.96 4.24
C LEU A 626 36.47 -1.94 3.57
N THR A 627 37.53 -2.07 4.36
CA THR A 627 38.90 -2.10 3.85
C THR A 627 39.16 -3.33 2.98
N ASP A 628 38.65 -4.49 3.39
CA ASP A 628 38.79 -5.74 2.63
C ASP A 628 37.97 -5.70 1.33
N TYR A 629 36.77 -5.11 1.36
CA TYR A 629 35.95 -4.85 0.17
C TYR A 629 36.69 -3.94 -0.83
N LEU A 630 37.25 -2.81 -0.38
CA LEU A 630 37.96 -1.85 -1.24
C LEU A 630 39.24 -2.40 -1.89
N LYS A 631 39.81 -3.49 -1.34
CA LYS A 631 40.95 -4.22 -1.93
C LYS A 631 40.54 -5.21 -3.01
N ARG A 632 39.30 -5.73 -2.94
CA ARG A 632 38.79 -6.81 -3.81
C ARG A 632 37.82 -6.32 -4.87
N VAL A 633 37.37 -5.07 -4.80
CA VAL A 633 36.40 -4.52 -5.74
C VAL A 633 37.02 -4.39 -7.14
N GLU A 634 36.44 -5.07 -8.12
CA GLU A 634 36.72 -4.88 -9.55
C GLU A 634 35.60 -4.06 -10.16
N VAL A 635 35.95 -3.05 -10.94
CA VAL A 635 34.96 -2.24 -11.65
C VAL A 635 34.83 -2.73 -13.07
N VAL A 636 33.59 -2.97 -13.48
CA VAL A 636 33.24 -3.33 -14.85
C VAL A 636 32.38 -2.19 -15.43
N TYR A 637 32.90 -1.53 -16.45
CA TYR A 637 32.16 -0.50 -17.20
C TYR A 637 31.29 -1.21 -18.24
N LYS A 638 29.96 -1.11 -18.13
CA LYS A 638 29.00 -1.81 -19.03
C LYS A 638 27.83 -0.96 -19.46
#